data_AF-A0A328B2C8-F1
#
_entry.id   AF-A0A328B2C8-F1
#
_cell.length_a   1.000
_cell.length_b   1.000
_cell.length_c   1.000
_cell.angle_alpha   90.00
_cell.angle_beta   90.00
_cell.angle_gamma   90.00
#
_symmetry.space_group_name_H-M   'P 1'
#
loop_
_entity.id
_entity.type
_entity.pdbx_description
1 polymer ?
#
loop_
_entity_poly.entity_id
_entity_poly.type
_entity_poly.pdbx_seq_one_letter_code
_entity_poly.pdbx_strand_id
1 'polypeptide(L)'
;MAVQAPADEVDPILSTAVDAAFYLAVNPDLANIPGLDPVRHYAEHGWREDRDPAPWFSVGAYLKAYPDVAAIGTDPFLHFLTRGRREGRDVFPSQAGEAYLETRLQRGQTPGWGFEPSLAAPDRGAGRPSEPAAVDPVDPVAARLRADRELIADEFDVPFYLSLRPDVAAAGVDPIEHFLIDGWRENARPNPRFSPSQYLESYPDVAAAGINPFVHFLRTGRAEGRLAHSDLGFRYDIIAELTPVGARVAAAAQAAARLKPKTDAALAAALAKSRTGLRDLHITFSHDDYSANMGGVQLCLQREDARLAELGRDHLHLYPAAVWPVTRAAGEPGPLGVLFNGRRVGMFCGTTVARTLRKAAAAVEAGARSFAVHSLLGHSADETVDIVEAAGLQAGYFWLHDFASLCAGFHLLRNDVEDCGAPPPDSPACGICAYGPWRARHLDAHTRLFERLDLTVISPSETTLAFWRASWSFPTAGEVVHPHARLAPRGPAAPKVRPRPFRLAFAGVPAAHKGWPIFRDLALDHADDDRYAFLHLGAREAPGLPVSFHPVSVSEANPRAMQEAVEALEVDAVLIWSLCRETFSFIAYEAVAGGAAVITGPDSGNVAAFVEGSGHGRVLADEAALAAAFVSGEIAALARSRRKPQLYDLEFSGVTVDLLARGASA
;
A
#
# COMPACT_ATOMS: atom_id res chain seq x y z
N MET A 1 -27.03 8.52 6.45
CA MET A 1 -27.00 8.48 7.93
C MET A 1 -25.55 8.41 8.33
N ALA A 2 -25.02 9.50 8.89
CA ALA A 2 -23.64 9.55 9.38
C ALA A 2 -23.53 8.64 10.61
N VAL A 3 -22.53 7.78 10.62
CA VAL A 3 -22.16 7.00 11.81
C VAL A 3 -21.56 8.00 12.79
N GLN A 4 -22.27 8.28 13.88
CA GLN A 4 -21.72 9.02 15.02
C GLN A 4 -20.60 8.18 15.64
N ALA A 5 -19.42 8.78 15.78
CA ALA A 5 -18.34 8.26 16.61
C ALA A 5 -18.82 8.12 18.06
N PRO A 6 -18.32 7.14 18.84
CA PRO A 6 -18.70 6.99 20.25
C PRO A 6 -18.22 8.21 21.06
N ALA A 7 -19.06 8.63 22.01
CA ALA A 7 -18.81 9.76 22.90
C ALA A 7 -17.71 9.45 23.94
N ASP A 8 -16.72 10.34 24.02
CA ASP A 8 -15.89 10.74 25.17
C ASP A 8 -15.56 9.67 26.23
N GLU A 9 -14.52 8.87 25.95
CA GLU A 9 -13.78 8.11 26.96
C GLU A 9 -12.68 9.02 27.56
N VAL A 10 -12.63 9.14 28.89
CA VAL A 10 -11.57 9.91 29.58
C VAL A 10 -10.23 9.20 29.37
N ASP A 11 -9.13 9.94 29.22
CA ASP A 11 -7.80 9.38 28.96
C ASP A 11 -7.49 8.20 29.91
N PRO A 12 -7.15 6.99 29.38
CA PRO A 12 -6.87 5.82 30.20
C PRO A 12 -5.79 6.08 31.27
N ILE A 13 -4.82 6.95 31.00
CA ILE A 13 -3.76 7.31 31.94
C ILE A 13 -4.36 8.08 33.13
N LEU A 14 -5.24 9.06 32.89
CA LEU A 14 -5.91 9.80 33.96
C LEU A 14 -6.85 8.90 34.77
N SER A 15 -7.59 7.99 34.11
CA SER A 15 -8.49 7.04 34.78
C SER A 15 -7.79 6.11 35.75
N THR A 16 -6.50 5.86 35.53
CA THR A 16 -5.66 5.13 36.49
C THR A 16 -5.06 6.08 37.51
N ALA A 17 -4.55 7.26 37.14
CA ALA A 17 -3.73 8.06 38.06
C ALA A 17 -4.48 8.98 39.04
N VAL A 18 -5.71 9.41 38.73
CA VAL A 18 -6.49 10.30 39.61
C VAL A 18 -6.99 9.52 40.83
N ASP A 19 -6.66 10.00 42.05
CA ASP A 19 -7.21 9.43 43.29
C ASP A 19 -8.61 10.01 43.51
N ALA A 20 -9.63 9.35 42.97
CA ALA A 20 -11.02 9.78 43.07
C ALA A 20 -11.51 10.01 44.51
N ALA A 21 -11.00 9.24 45.49
CA ALA A 21 -11.38 9.37 46.89
C ALA A 21 -10.73 10.60 47.54
N PHE A 22 -9.45 10.86 47.22
CA PHE A 22 -8.76 12.09 47.61
C PHE A 22 -9.43 13.31 46.99
N TYR A 23 -9.66 13.25 45.68
CA TYR A 23 -10.23 14.34 44.90
C TYR A 23 -11.60 14.76 45.43
N LEU A 24 -12.49 13.82 45.79
CA LEU A 24 -13.78 14.16 46.42
C LEU A 24 -13.63 14.65 47.87
N ALA A 25 -12.64 14.13 48.62
CA ALA A 25 -12.44 14.52 50.02
C ALA A 25 -11.94 15.96 50.17
N VAL A 26 -11.08 16.41 49.25
CA VAL A 26 -10.50 17.77 49.27
C VAL A 26 -11.36 18.81 48.53
N ASN A 27 -12.37 18.34 47.79
CA ASN A 27 -13.33 19.17 47.06
C ASN A 27 -14.78 18.89 47.56
N PRO A 28 -15.15 19.35 48.77
CA PRO A 28 -16.44 19.04 49.40
C PRO A 28 -17.65 19.62 48.65
N ASP A 29 -17.43 20.62 47.80
CA ASP A 29 -18.43 21.17 46.87
C ASP A 29 -18.87 20.13 45.81
N LEU A 30 -18.01 19.16 45.49
CA LEU A 30 -18.28 18.09 44.52
C LEU A 30 -18.88 16.83 45.18
N ALA A 31 -18.66 16.64 46.48
CA ALA A 31 -19.00 15.41 47.19
C ALA A 31 -20.52 15.10 47.27
N ASN A 32 -21.37 16.10 47.07
CA ASN A 32 -22.84 15.97 47.15
C ASN A 32 -23.55 15.96 45.80
N ILE A 33 -22.80 15.94 44.68
CA ILE A 33 -23.37 15.92 43.33
C ILE A 33 -23.65 14.46 42.92
N PRO A 34 -24.93 14.04 42.76
CA PRO A 34 -25.26 12.65 42.45
C PRO A 34 -24.74 12.25 41.06
N GLY A 35 -23.97 11.16 41.00
CA GLY A 35 -23.49 10.59 39.73
C GLY A 35 -22.27 11.29 39.11
N LEU A 36 -21.60 12.20 39.84
CA LEU A 36 -20.37 12.83 39.38
C LEU A 36 -19.22 11.82 39.28
N ASP A 37 -18.53 11.79 38.15
CA ASP A 37 -17.27 11.06 37.95
C ASP A 37 -16.08 11.99 38.26
N PRO A 38 -15.29 11.73 39.33
CA PRO A 38 -14.15 12.57 39.72
C PRO A 38 -13.05 12.67 38.67
N VAL A 39 -12.81 11.60 37.91
CA VAL A 39 -11.75 11.58 36.88
C VAL A 39 -12.17 12.44 35.70
N ARG A 40 -13.43 12.30 35.26
CA ARG A 40 -13.99 13.14 34.19
C ARG A 40 -14.02 14.60 34.59
N HIS A 41 -14.50 14.90 35.80
CA HIS A 41 -14.51 16.27 36.31
C HIS A 41 -13.10 16.86 36.36
N TYR A 42 -12.09 16.09 36.78
CA TYR A 42 -10.72 16.56 36.80
C TYR A 42 -10.22 16.94 35.39
N ALA A 43 -10.41 16.05 34.41
CA ALA A 43 -9.97 16.24 33.03
C ALA A 43 -10.65 17.46 32.34
N GLU A 44 -11.94 17.66 32.62
CA GLU A 44 -12.73 18.73 31.98
C GLU A 44 -12.58 20.08 32.71
N HIS A 45 -12.47 20.06 34.04
CA HIS A 45 -12.58 21.28 34.86
C HIS A 45 -11.50 21.39 35.94
N GLY A 46 -11.19 20.29 36.62
CA GLY A 46 -10.41 20.30 37.87
C GLY A 46 -9.03 20.94 37.76
N TRP A 47 -8.24 20.59 36.75
CA TRP A 47 -6.90 21.16 36.60
C TRP A 47 -6.91 22.66 36.25
N ARG A 48 -7.98 23.16 35.61
CA ARG A 48 -8.17 24.59 35.31
C ARG A 48 -8.62 25.38 36.55
N GLU A 49 -9.22 24.68 37.50
CA GLU A 49 -9.66 25.21 38.80
C GLU A 49 -8.59 25.09 39.88
N ASP A 50 -7.35 24.71 39.52
CA ASP A 50 -6.23 24.48 40.44
C ASP A 50 -6.53 23.40 41.51
N ARG A 51 -7.31 22.39 41.14
CA ARG A 51 -7.66 21.27 42.03
C ARG A 51 -6.65 20.14 41.90
N ASP A 52 -6.14 19.66 43.02
CA ASP A 52 -5.13 18.61 43.04
C ASP A 52 -5.74 17.21 42.78
N PRO A 53 -5.27 16.45 41.77
CA PRO A 53 -5.84 15.15 41.38
C PRO A 53 -5.45 13.99 42.32
N ALA A 54 -4.38 14.16 43.08
CA ALA A 54 -3.82 13.10 43.93
C ALA A 54 -3.03 13.72 45.10
N PRO A 55 -2.90 13.02 46.24
CA PRO A 55 -2.23 13.57 47.42
C PRO A 55 -0.74 13.88 47.19
N TRP A 56 -0.13 13.26 46.17
CA TRP A 56 1.28 13.41 45.82
C TRP A 56 1.53 14.40 44.67
N PHE A 57 0.49 15.05 44.13
CA PHE A 57 0.63 15.96 42.99
C PHE A 57 -0.21 17.23 43.18
N SER A 58 0.45 18.39 43.19
CA SER A 58 -0.17 19.69 43.22
C SER A 58 -0.11 20.38 41.86
N VAL A 59 -1.28 20.73 41.32
CA VAL A 59 -1.42 21.41 40.02
C VAL A 59 -0.71 22.76 40.06
N GLY A 60 -1.06 23.61 41.01
CA GLY A 60 -0.51 24.94 41.14
C GLY A 60 0.99 24.95 41.43
N ALA A 61 1.48 24.04 42.29
CA ALA A 61 2.91 23.96 42.57
C ALA A 61 3.70 23.47 41.36
N TYR A 62 3.16 22.51 40.60
CA TYR A 62 3.77 22.01 39.38
C TYR A 62 3.82 23.08 38.29
N LEU A 63 2.71 23.79 38.02
CA LEU A 63 2.67 24.89 37.05
C LEU A 63 3.55 26.07 37.46
N LYS A 64 3.69 26.34 38.76
CA LYS A 64 4.58 27.38 39.29
C LYS A 64 6.06 27.00 39.13
N ALA A 65 6.40 25.72 39.32
CA ALA A 65 7.75 25.21 39.13
C ALA A 65 8.12 25.06 37.65
N TYR A 66 7.12 24.85 36.79
CA TYR A 66 7.28 24.62 35.35
C TYR A 66 6.46 25.62 34.52
N PRO A 67 6.93 26.88 34.40
CA PRO A 67 6.23 27.92 33.64
C PRO A 67 6.05 27.59 32.15
N ASP A 68 6.88 26.71 31.60
CA ASP A 68 6.76 26.19 30.24
C ASP A 68 5.47 25.38 30.06
N VAL A 69 5.10 24.55 31.03
CA VAL A 69 3.84 23.80 31.03
C VAL A 69 2.65 24.75 31.21
N ALA A 70 2.80 25.79 32.04
CA ALA A 70 1.78 26.81 32.25
C ALA A 70 1.50 27.64 30.99
N ALA A 71 2.54 27.98 30.21
CA ALA A 71 2.43 28.73 28.97
C ALA A 71 1.73 27.94 27.85
N ILE A 72 1.90 26.61 27.82
CA ILE A 72 1.27 25.71 26.85
C ILE A 72 -0.22 25.52 27.15
N GLY A 73 -0.64 25.71 28.42
CA GLY A 73 -2.05 25.60 28.81
C GLY A 73 -2.62 24.19 28.68
N THR A 74 -1.78 23.17 28.90
CA THR A 74 -2.16 21.74 28.91
C THR A 74 -2.39 21.24 30.33
N ASP A 75 -3.10 20.11 30.48
CA ASP A 75 -3.28 19.43 31.77
C ASP A 75 -1.89 19.06 32.36
N PRO A 76 -1.50 19.64 33.52
CA PRO A 76 -0.19 19.44 34.12
C PRO A 76 0.02 18.04 34.68
N PHE A 77 -1.05 17.37 35.12
CA PHE A 77 -0.96 16.02 35.67
C PHE A 77 -0.80 15.00 34.55
N LEU A 78 -1.59 15.12 33.48
CA LEU A 78 -1.40 14.32 32.27
C LEU A 78 -0.03 14.57 31.64
N HIS A 79 0.41 15.84 31.60
CA HIS A 79 1.76 16.19 31.14
C HIS A 79 2.83 15.48 31.95
N PHE A 80 2.76 15.50 33.28
CA PHE A 80 3.73 14.81 34.12
C PHE A 80 3.74 13.29 33.87
N LEU A 81 2.56 12.67 33.81
CA LEU A 81 2.41 11.22 33.65
C LEU A 81 2.92 10.72 32.29
N THR A 82 2.78 11.52 31.23
CA THR A 82 3.15 11.15 29.86
C THR A 82 4.58 11.57 29.49
N ARG A 83 5.01 12.75 29.94
CA ARG A 83 6.27 13.41 29.51
C ARG A 83 7.15 13.82 30.69
N GLY A 84 6.62 14.57 31.64
CA GLY A 84 7.40 15.19 32.73
C GLY A 84 8.20 14.19 33.57
N ARG A 85 7.68 12.98 33.80
CA ARG A 85 8.42 11.92 34.52
C ARG A 85 9.67 11.44 33.76
N ARG A 86 9.60 11.37 32.42
CA ARG A 86 10.74 10.97 31.56
C ARG A 86 11.76 12.09 31.42
N GLU A 87 11.30 13.33 31.55
CA GLU A 87 12.12 14.53 31.59
C GLU A 87 12.82 14.75 32.94
N GLY A 88 12.53 13.92 33.94
CA GLY A 88 13.12 14.03 35.28
C GLY A 88 12.55 15.18 36.11
N ARG A 89 11.33 15.65 35.79
CA ARG A 89 10.67 16.69 36.57
C ARG A 89 10.23 16.15 37.94
N ASP A 90 10.33 17.01 38.94
CA ASP A 90 9.87 16.72 40.29
C ASP A 90 8.34 16.79 40.38
N VAL A 91 7.79 16.07 41.35
CA VAL A 91 6.39 16.21 41.77
C VAL A 91 6.34 16.94 43.10
N PHE A 92 5.29 17.73 43.28
CA PHE A 92 5.05 18.49 44.49
C PHE A 92 3.81 17.92 45.16
N PRO A 93 3.87 17.48 46.43
CA PRO A 93 2.70 16.93 47.10
C PRO A 93 1.62 18.00 47.28
N SER A 94 0.36 17.56 47.28
CA SER A 94 -0.78 18.43 47.59
C SER A 94 -0.69 18.91 49.04
N GLN A 95 -1.07 20.17 49.29
CA GLN A 95 -1.16 20.71 50.65
C GLN A 95 -2.19 19.96 51.50
N ALA A 96 -3.23 19.38 50.88
CA ALA A 96 -4.22 18.56 51.55
C ALA A 96 -3.83 17.07 51.62
N GLY A 97 -2.72 16.69 50.96
CA GLY A 97 -2.28 15.30 50.83
C GLY A 97 -1.89 14.65 52.15
N GLU A 98 -1.08 15.34 52.96
CA GLU A 98 -0.57 14.81 54.25
C GLU A 98 -1.71 14.52 55.24
N ALA A 99 -2.59 15.50 55.48
CA ALA A 99 -3.74 15.35 56.37
C ALA A 99 -4.72 14.26 55.90
N TYR A 100 -4.92 14.10 54.59
CA TYR A 100 -5.74 13.03 54.02
C TYR A 100 -5.13 11.64 54.28
N LEU A 101 -3.82 11.49 54.06
CA LEU A 101 -3.12 10.23 54.27
C LEU A 101 -3.08 9.84 55.76
N GLU A 102 -2.84 10.79 56.66
CA GLU A 102 -2.90 10.56 58.12
C GLU A 102 -4.29 10.06 58.56
N THR A 103 -5.35 10.68 58.05
CA THR A 103 -6.74 10.31 58.37
C THR A 103 -7.08 8.90 57.88
N ARG A 104 -6.55 8.48 56.72
CA ARG A 104 -6.77 7.11 56.19
C ARG A 104 -5.96 6.05 56.93
N LEU A 105 -4.72 6.36 57.31
CA LEU A 105 -3.87 5.48 58.10
C LEU A 105 -4.49 5.17 59.47
N GLN A 106 -5.05 6.18 60.15
CA GLN A 106 -5.77 6.00 61.43
C GLN A 106 -7.03 5.12 61.29
N ARG A 107 -7.61 5.02 60.09
CA ARG A 107 -8.77 4.18 59.76
C ARG A 107 -8.38 2.79 59.22
N GLY A 108 -7.10 2.43 59.26
CA GLY A 108 -6.59 1.14 58.80
C GLY A 108 -6.68 0.93 57.28
N GLN A 109 -6.76 2.01 56.50
CA GLN A 109 -6.85 1.95 55.04
C GLN A 109 -5.50 2.32 54.43
N THR A 110 -4.85 1.36 53.75
CA THR A 110 -3.62 1.61 52.99
C THR A 110 -3.95 2.19 51.60
N PRO A 111 -3.18 3.17 51.09
CA PRO A 111 -3.32 3.63 49.71
C PRO A 111 -3.06 2.48 48.72
N GLY A 112 -3.89 2.36 47.68
CA GLY A 112 -3.75 1.36 46.62
C GLY A 112 -2.66 1.68 45.58
N TRP A 113 -1.84 2.70 45.81
CA TRP A 113 -0.82 3.19 44.87
C TRP A 113 0.59 2.98 45.44
N GLY A 114 1.45 2.31 44.67
CA GLY A 114 2.85 2.02 45.03
C GLY A 114 3.82 3.16 44.68
N PHE A 115 3.68 4.31 45.32
CA PHE A 115 4.65 5.41 45.23
C PHE A 115 5.36 5.54 46.59
N GLU A 116 6.65 5.19 46.67
CA GLU A 116 7.50 5.56 47.82
C GLU A 116 8.04 6.98 47.57
N PRO A 117 7.63 7.99 48.35
CA PRO A 117 8.26 9.30 48.27
C PRO A 117 9.53 9.27 49.10
N SER A 118 10.66 9.55 48.47
CA SER A 118 11.87 9.97 49.19
C SER A 118 11.59 11.29 49.90
N LEU A 119 11.16 11.22 51.16
CA LEU A 119 11.06 12.35 52.10
C LEU A 119 12.47 12.80 52.49
N ALA A 120 13.18 13.47 51.58
CA ALA A 120 14.43 14.14 51.90
C ALA A 120 14.40 15.56 51.33
N ALA A 121 13.95 16.51 52.15
CA ALA A 121 14.15 17.93 51.88
C ALA A 121 15.64 18.28 52.03
N PRO A 122 16.28 18.99 51.08
CA PRO A 122 17.58 19.58 51.32
C PRO A 122 17.43 20.81 52.22
N ASP A 123 18.33 20.85 53.20
CA ASP A 123 18.48 21.82 54.28
C ASP A 123 18.57 23.29 53.80
N ARG A 124 17.88 24.20 54.50
CA ARG A 124 17.90 25.65 54.27
C ARG A 124 18.90 26.31 55.22
N GLY A 125 20.12 26.56 54.73
CA GLY A 125 21.11 27.44 55.37
C GLY A 125 20.96 28.90 54.91
N ALA A 126 21.00 29.84 55.87
CA ALA A 126 20.53 31.23 55.79
C ALA A 126 21.53 32.30 55.30
N GLY A 127 20.99 33.43 54.79
CA GLY A 127 21.60 34.77 54.61
C GLY A 127 21.69 35.21 53.14
N ARG A 128 21.25 36.38 52.63
CA ARG A 128 20.99 37.76 53.14
C ARG A 128 20.11 38.54 52.08
N PRO A 129 19.76 39.84 52.24
CA PRO A 129 18.50 40.46 51.78
C PRO A 129 18.55 41.33 50.48
N SER A 130 17.35 41.58 49.90
CA SER A 130 16.81 42.69 49.02
C SER A 130 17.78 43.54 48.17
N GLU A 131 17.65 43.87 46.87
CA GLU A 131 16.60 44.16 45.84
C GLU A 131 17.38 44.47 44.51
N PRO A 132 16.82 44.87 43.33
CA PRO A 132 15.51 44.65 42.69
C PRO A 132 15.60 44.05 41.25
N ALA A 133 14.45 43.65 40.72
CA ALA A 133 14.07 43.35 39.33
C ALA A 133 15.17 43.23 38.24
N ALA A 134 15.37 42.02 37.70
CA ALA A 134 16.01 41.80 36.41
C ALA A 134 15.15 40.84 35.56
N VAL A 135 14.97 41.24 34.31
CA VAL A 135 14.26 40.61 33.19
C VAL A 135 14.41 39.07 33.18
N ASP A 136 13.29 38.36 32.98
CA ASP A 136 13.27 36.89 32.84
C ASP A 136 14.32 36.42 31.81
N PRO A 137 15.20 35.46 32.16
CA PRO A 137 16.08 34.85 31.18
C PRO A 137 15.23 34.04 30.20
N VAL A 138 15.28 34.42 28.91
CA VAL A 138 14.69 33.61 27.83
C VAL A 138 15.28 32.21 27.92
N ASP A 139 14.45 31.21 28.19
CA ASP A 139 14.85 29.80 28.16
C ASP A 139 15.53 29.50 26.80
N PRO A 140 16.83 29.11 26.80
CA PRO A 140 17.56 28.82 25.58
C PRO A 140 16.93 27.71 24.72
N VAL A 141 16.21 26.76 25.35
CA VAL A 141 15.53 25.67 24.66
C VAL A 141 14.26 26.19 23.97
N ALA A 142 13.43 26.96 24.66
CA ALA A 142 12.26 27.62 24.07
C ALA A 142 12.64 28.64 22.98
N ALA A 143 13.77 29.34 23.12
CA ALA A 143 14.30 30.19 22.06
C ALA A 143 14.74 29.38 20.83
N ARG A 144 15.42 28.24 21.05
CA ARG A 144 15.86 27.35 19.97
C ARG A 144 14.68 26.73 19.23
N LEU A 145 13.68 26.23 19.93
CA LEU A 145 12.47 25.66 19.33
C LEU A 145 11.69 26.70 18.51
N ARG A 146 11.60 27.95 18.97
CA ARG A 146 11.02 29.05 18.18
C ARG A 146 11.79 29.30 16.89
N ALA A 147 13.12 29.40 16.97
CA ALA A 147 13.96 29.61 15.80
C ALA A 147 13.92 28.41 14.83
N ASP A 148 13.85 27.18 15.34
CA ASP A 148 13.70 25.98 14.51
C ASP A 148 12.30 25.92 13.87
N ARG A 149 11.24 26.32 14.59
CA ARG A 149 9.87 26.44 14.06
C ARG A 149 9.79 27.45 12.93
N GLU A 150 10.34 28.64 13.13
CA GLU A 150 10.41 29.68 12.09
C GLU A 150 11.20 29.22 10.87
N LEU A 151 12.31 28.51 11.07
CA LEU A 151 13.13 27.98 9.98
C LEU A 151 12.38 26.97 9.11
N ILE A 152 11.57 26.09 9.72
CA ILE A 152 10.92 25.01 8.98
C ILE A 152 9.52 25.35 8.46
N ALA A 153 8.90 26.43 8.95
CA ALA A 153 7.49 26.74 8.69
C ALA A 153 7.13 26.80 7.20
N ASP A 154 7.97 27.42 6.37
CA ASP A 154 7.72 27.59 4.93
C ASP A 154 7.99 26.31 4.12
N GLU A 155 8.73 25.37 4.69
CA GLU A 155 9.16 24.13 4.02
C GLU A 155 8.41 22.90 4.56
N PHE A 156 7.57 23.07 5.58
CA PHE A 156 6.80 22.02 6.22
C PHE A 156 5.41 21.90 5.58
N ASP A 157 5.08 20.71 5.08
CA ASP A 157 3.80 20.45 4.43
C ASP A 157 2.83 19.84 5.46
N VAL A 158 2.01 20.71 6.06
CA VAL A 158 1.04 20.31 7.09
C VAL A 158 0.00 19.30 6.58
N PRO A 159 -0.70 19.53 5.44
CA PRO A 159 -1.61 18.54 4.88
C PRO A 159 -0.95 17.19 4.64
N PHE A 160 0.26 17.16 4.06
CA PHE A 160 1.01 15.94 3.85
C PHE A 160 1.35 15.22 5.16
N TYR A 161 1.91 15.95 6.14
CA TYR A 161 2.30 15.38 7.43
C TYR A 161 1.13 14.72 8.14
N LEU A 162 -0.01 15.43 8.22
CA LEU A 162 -1.22 14.91 8.87
C LEU A 162 -1.84 13.74 8.12
N SER A 163 -1.68 13.68 6.80
CA SER A 163 -2.13 12.52 6.01
C SER A 163 -1.35 11.24 6.33
N LEU A 164 -0.07 11.37 6.69
CA LEU A 164 0.78 10.26 7.12
C LEU A 164 0.68 9.99 8.62
N ARG A 165 0.14 10.94 9.40
CA ARG A 165 -0.01 10.87 10.85
C ARG A 165 -1.45 11.09 11.30
N PRO A 166 -2.36 10.12 11.03
CA PRO A 166 -3.74 10.20 11.50
C PRO A 166 -3.87 10.29 13.02
N ASP A 167 -2.89 9.76 13.76
CA ASP A 167 -2.78 9.88 15.22
C ASP A 167 -2.60 11.33 15.66
N VAL A 168 -1.70 12.07 14.99
CA VAL A 168 -1.47 13.51 15.24
C VAL A 168 -2.69 14.33 14.83
N ALA A 169 -3.29 13.99 13.68
CA ALA A 169 -4.51 14.64 13.20
C ALA A 169 -5.68 14.45 14.18
N ALA A 170 -5.87 13.24 14.70
CA ALA A 170 -6.93 12.92 15.67
C ALA A 170 -6.70 13.61 17.02
N ALA A 171 -5.45 13.74 17.46
CA ALA A 171 -5.09 14.39 18.71
C ALA A 171 -5.15 15.92 18.65
N GLY A 172 -5.24 16.53 17.46
CA GLY A 172 -5.31 17.98 17.28
C GLY A 172 -4.03 18.73 17.70
N VAL A 173 -2.89 18.04 17.73
CA VAL A 173 -1.58 18.61 18.10
C VAL A 173 -1.04 19.45 16.93
N ASP A 174 -0.34 20.57 17.21
CA ASP A 174 0.36 21.33 16.16
C ASP A 174 1.39 20.41 15.46
N PRO A 175 1.27 20.20 14.13
CA PRO A 175 2.08 19.21 13.42
C PRO A 175 3.55 19.63 13.29
N ILE A 176 3.85 20.93 13.26
CA ILE A 176 5.23 21.44 13.20
C ILE A 176 5.90 21.21 14.56
N GLU A 177 5.19 21.50 15.65
CA GLU A 177 5.66 21.25 17.01
C GLU A 177 5.86 19.75 17.26
N HIS A 178 4.86 18.94 16.91
CA HIS A 178 4.99 17.48 16.97
C HIS A 178 6.22 17.01 16.21
N PHE A 179 6.43 17.49 14.98
CA PHE A 179 7.58 17.09 14.19
C PHE A 179 8.91 17.47 14.85
N LEU A 180 9.05 18.68 15.39
CA LEU A 180 10.29 19.16 16.02
C LEU A 180 10.64 18.39 17.30
N ILE A 181 9.62 17.92 18.03
CA ILE A 181 9.80 17.20 19.29
C ILE A 181 9.92 15.69 19.05
N ASP A 182 8.95 15.07 18.39
CA ASP A 182 8.86 13.61 18.31
C ASP A 182 8.99 13.10 16.86
N GLY A 183 8.31 13.76 15.91
CA GLY A 183 8.15 13.25 14.56
C GLY A 183 9.46 12.97 13.83
N TRP A 184 10.48 13.82 13.96
CA TRP A 184 11.77 13.57 13.31
C TRP A 184 12.51 12.34 13.88
N ARG A 185 12.30 12.01 15.16
CA ARG A 185 12.89 10.82 15.82
C ARG A 185 12.15 9.54 15.42
N GLU A 186 10.88 9.69 15.06
CA GLU A 186 10.03 8.64 14.50
C GLU A 186 10.22 8.49 12.97
N ASN A 187 11.19 9.20 12.38
CA ASN A 187 11.42 9.27 10.93
C ASN A 187 10.22 9.78 10.12
N ALA A 188 9.30 10.54 10.74
CA ALA A 188 8.15 11.13 10.06
C ALA A 188 8.62 12.17 9.04
N ARG A 189 8.05 12.16 7.83
CA ARG A 189 8.46 13.07 6.76
C ARG A 189 7.79 14.43 6.90
N PRO A 190 8.55 15.54 6.99
CA PRO A 190 7.98 16.89 7.12
C PRO A 190 7.35 17.40 5.81
N ASN A 191 7.79 16.87 4.67
CA ASN A 191 7.26 17.15 3.35
C ASN A 191 7.58 15.99 2.38
N PRO A 192 7.02 15.97 1.15
CA PRO A 192 7.30 14.90 0.18
C PRO A 192 8.75 14.79 -0.29
N ARG A 193 9.56 15.84 -0.13
CA ARG A 193 10.93 15.97 -0.66
C ARG A 193 12.04 15.70 0.35
N PHE A 194 11.72 15.57 1.64
CA PHE A 194 12.72 15.33 2.68
C PHE A 194 12.41 14.04 3.45
N SER A 195 13.40 13.15 3.52
CA SER A 195 13.28 11.89 4.26
C SER A 195 14.32 11.86 5.39
N PRO A 196 13.90 12.00 6.67
CA PRO A 196 14.82 11.95 7.81
C PRO A 196 15.67 10.69 7.84
N SER A 197 15.08 9.52 7.58
CA SER A 197 15.79 8.24 7.61
C SER A 197 16.88 8.17 6.54
N GLN A 198 16.56 8.57 5.30
CA GLN A 198 17.54 8.60 4.20
C GLN A 198 18.64 9.61 4.44
N TYR A 199 18.29 10.79 4.97
CA TYR A 199 19.26 11.84 5.27
C TYR A 199 20.24 11.38 6.35
N LEU A 200 19.75 10.80 7.44
CA LEU A 200 20.59 10.33 8.55
C LEU A 200 21.48 9.14 8.14
N GLU A 201 21.01 8.26 7.28
CA GLU A 201 21.85 7.17 6.75
C GLU A 201 22.94 7.68 5.80
N SER A 202 22.59 8.63 4.92
CA SER A 202 23.55 9.26 3.99
C SER A 202 24.59 10.11 4.71
N TYR A 203 24.24 10.63 5.90
CA TYR A 203 25.07 11.54 6.69
C TYR A 203 25.26 11.04 8.14
N PRO A 204 26.14 10.04 8.36
CA PRO A 204 26.39 9.47 9.68
C PRO A 204 26.89 10.47 10.73
N ASP A 205 27.50 11.58 10.29
CA ASP A 205 27.92 12.67 11.17
C ASP A 205 26.73 13.39 11.81
N VAL A 206 25.65 13.60 11.05
CA VAL A 206 24.39 14.18 11.54
C VAL A 206 23.68 13.19 12.46
N ALA A 207 23.67 11.91 12.08
CA ALA A 207 23.10 10.85 12.92
C ALA A 207 23.83 10.74 14.27
N ALA A 208 25.16 10.75 14.26
CA ALA A 208 25.97 10.72 15.47
C ALA A 208 25.78 11.96 16.36
N ALA A 209 25.51 13.12 15.75
CA ALA A 209 25.22 14.36 16.48
C ALA A 209 23.84 14.36 17.16
N GLY A 210 22.92 13.47 16.77
CA GLY A 210 21.59 13.37 17.37
C GLY A 210 20.73 14.63 17.20
N ILE A 211 20.95 15.39 16.11
CA ILE A 211 20.24 16.64 15.82
C ILE A 211 19.09 16.40 14.83
N ASN A 212 18.07 17.27 14.85
CA ASN A 212 16.96 17.19 13.90
C ASN A 212 17.48 17.32 12.45
N PRO A 213 17.31 16.30 11.59
CA PRO A 213 17.91 16.26 10.27
C PRO A 213 17.31 17.30 9.32
N PHE A 214 16.02 17.62 9.46
CA PHE A 214 15.36 18.62 8.61
C PHE A 214 15.83 20.03 8.95
N VAL A 215 15.92 20.35 10.25
CA VAL A 215 16.50 21.60 10.74
C VAL A 215 17.95 21.74 10.30
N HIS A 216 18.75 20.66 10.42
CA HIS A 216 20.14 20.66 9.96
C HIS A 216 20.23 20.90 8.45
N PHE A 217 19.42 20.19 7.66
CA PHE A 217 19.40 20.34 6.22
C PHE A 217 19.09 21.78 5.79
N LEU A 218 18.02 22.38 6.33
CA LEU A 218 17.63 23.76 5.99
C LEU A 218 18.67 24.79 6.46
N ARG A 219 19.29 24.57 7.63
CA ARG A 219 20.24 25.53 8.22
C ARG A 219 21.62 25.50 7.57
N THR A 220 22.16 24.32 7.29
CA THR A 220 23.54 24.14 6.81
C THR A 220 23.64 23.14 5.67
N GLY A 221 22.98 21.99 5.77
CA GLY A 221 23.16 20.88 4.83
C GLY A 221 22.89 21.25 3.36
N ARG A 222 21.84 22.05 3.09
CA ARG A 222 21.49 22.53 1.75
C ARG A 222 22.61 23.40 1.15
N ALA A 223 23.20 24.29 1.95
CA ALA A 223 24.31 25.15 1.51
C ALA A 223 25.62 24.37 1.31
N GLU A 224 25.80 23.27 2.06
CA GLU A 224 26.90 22.32 1.89
C GLU A 224 26.74 21.40 0.67
N GLY A 225 25.60 21.46 -0.03
CA GLY A 225 25.30 20.58 -1.17
C GLY A 225 24.87 19.17 -0.77
N ARG A 226 24.47 18.96 0.49
CA ARG A 226 23.87 17.69 0.93
C ARG A 226 22.50 17.51 0.27
N LEU A 227 22.17 16.28 -0.10
CA LEU A 227 20.87 15.92 -0.67
C LEU A 227 19.82 15.78 0.45
N ALA A 228 18.58 16.17 0.17
CA ALA A 228 17.46 16.04 1.10
C ALA A 228 17.03 14.57 1.36
N HIS A 229 17.49 13.67 0.49
CA HIS A 229 17.18 12.24 0.45
C HIS A 229 18.32 11.50 -0.27
N SER A 230 18.32 10.18 -0.23
CA SER A 230 19.28 9.34 -0.98
C SER A 230 19.12 9.58 -2.48
N ASP A 231 20.21 9.45 -3.23
CA ASP A 231 20.24 9.41 -4.69
C ASP A 231 19.37 8.27 -5.29
N LEU A 232 19.07 7.22 -4.52
CA LEU A 232 18.11 6.18 -4.87
C LEU A 232 16.63 6.64 -4.74
N GLY A 233 16.37 7.76 -4.07
CA GLY A 233 15.04 8.34 -3.91
C GLY A 233 14.03 7.38 -3.30
N PHE A 234 12.86 7.22 -3.94
CA PHE A 234 11.81 6.31 -3.47
C PHE A 234 12.22 4.83 -3.52
N ARG A 235 13.25 4.46 -4.29
CA ARG A 235 13.74 3.08 -4.39
C ARG A 235 14.39 2.65 -3.08
N TYR A 236 15.06 3.58 -2.39
CA TYR A 236 15.59 3.30 -1.07
C TYR A 236 14.48 2.86 -0.11
N ASP A 237 13.37 3.59 -0.06
CA ASP A 237 12.25 3.31 0.84
C ASP A 237 11.70 1.90 0.62
N ILE A 238 11.53 1.50 -0.65
CA ILE A 238 11.07 0.16 -1.01
C ILE A 238 12.02 -0.92 -0.50
N ILE A 239 13.34 -0.72 -0.66
CA ILE A 239 14.35 -1.68 -0.20
C ILE A 239 14.37 -1.75 1.33
N ALA A 240 14.34 -0.60 2.01
CA ALA A 240 14.40 -0.51 3.46
C ALA A 240 13.17 -1.15 4.15
N GLU A 241 12.00 -1.07 3.51
CA GLU A 241 10.74 -1.65 3.98
C GLU A 241 10.50 -3.08 3.46
N LEU A 242 11.40 -3.61 2.62
CA LEU A 242 11.21 -4.89 1.97
C LEU A 242 11.17 -6.04 2.97
N THR A 243 10.02 -6.73 3.02
CA THR A 243 9.90 -7.96 3.82
C THR A 243 10.60 -9.13 3.10
N PRO A 244 11.54 -9.84 3.74
CA PRO A 244 12.20 -11.01 3.16
C PRO A 244 11.19 -12.04 2.64
N VAL A 245 11.41 -12.58 1.44
CA VAL A 245 10.48 -13.54 0.81
C VAL A 245 10.22 -14.73 1.72
N GLY A 246 11.23 -15.23 2.43
CA GLY A 246 11.06 -16.35 3.37
C GLY A 246 10.09 -16.05 4.53
N ALA A 247 10.07 -14.82 5.04
CA ALA A 247 9.10 -14.41 6.05
C ALA A 247 7.68 -14.34 5.46
N ARG A 248 7.54 -13.84 4.22
CA ARG A 248 6.25 -13.85 3.49
C ARG A 248 5.74 -15.28 3.26
N VAL A 249 6.62 -16.21 2.89
CA VAL A 249 6.29 -17.63 2.70
C VAL A 249 5.86 -18.28 4.02
N ALA A 250 6.59 -18.03 5.11
CA ALA A 250 6.24 -18.56 6.43
C ALA A 250 4.86 -18.05 6.90
N ALA A 251 4.58 -16.76 6.70
CA ALA A 251 3.27 -16.18 7.00
C ALA A 251 2.15 -16.80 6.15
N ALA A 252 2.37 -16.98 4.85
CA ALA A 252 1.43 -17.64 3.94
C ALA A 252 1.14 -19.09 4.37
N ALA A 253 2.17 -19.84 4.72
CA ALA A 253 2.04 -21.22 5.21
C ALA A 253 1.21 -21.30 6.50
N GLN A 254 1.46 -20.39 7.46
CA GLN A 254 0.68 -20.32 8.70
C GLN A 254 -0.77 -19.94 8.45
N ALA A 255 -1.03 -18.97 7.56
CA ALA A 255 -2.38 -18.57 7.19
C ALA A 255 -3.13 -19.74 6.53
N ALA A 256 -2.50 -20.42 5.57
CA ALA A 256 -3.07 -21.56 4.88
C ALA A 256 -3.36 -22.74 5.82
N ALA A 257 -2.48 -23.03 6.78
CA ALA A 257 -2.66 -24.12 7.75
C ALA A 257 -3.86 -23.91 8.70
N ARG A 258 -4.30 -22.66 8.92
CA ARG A 258 -5.47 -22.33 9.76
C ARG A 258 -6.80 -22.53 9.03
N LEU A 259 -6.78 -22.68 7.71
CA LEU A 259 -7.97 -22.85 6.90
C LEU A 259 -8.55 -24.26 7.07
N LYS A 260 -9.89 -24.34 7.07
CA LYS A 260 -10.63 -25.60 7.28
C LYS A 260 -11.30 -26.03 5.96
N PRO A 261 -10.67 -26.93 5.19
CA PRO A 261 -11.23 -27.40 3.93
C PRO A 261 -12.52 -28.20 4.15
N LYS A 262 -13.45 -28.07 3.19
CA LYS A 262 -14.71 -28.83 3.13
C LYS A 262 -14.45 -30.26 2.62
N THR A 263 -15.46 -31.12 2.80
CA THR A 263 -15.39 -32.56 2.48
C THR A 263 -15.67 -32.85 1.00
N ASP A 264 -15.31 -34.05 0.54
CA ASP A 264 -15.62 -34.51 -0.83
C ASP A 264 -17.13 -34.45 -1.14
N ALA A 265 -17.98 -34.77 -0.15
CA ALA A 265 -19.43 -34.73 -0.31
C ALA A 265 -19.94 -33.33 -0.65
N ALA A 266 -19.35 -32.29 -0.05
CA ALA A 266 -19.71 -30.90 -0.34
C ALA A 266 -19.29 -30.50 -1.77
N LEU A 267 -18.12 -30.95 -2.23
CA LEU A 267 -17.67 -30.70 -3.60
C LEU A 267 -18.53 -31.47 -4.62
N ALA A 268 -18.80 -32.75 -4.37
CA ALA A 268 -19.65 -33.57 -5.23
C ALA A 268 -21.06 -32.99 -5.40
N ALA A 269 -21.65 -32.49 -4.30
CA ALA A 269 -22.96 -31.82 -4.33
C ALA A 269 -22.93 -30.51 -5.14
N ALA A 270 -21.80 -29.82 -5.21
CA ALA A 270 -21.63 -28.65 -6.06
C ALA A 270 -21.48 -29.03 -7.53
N LEU A 271 -20.61 -30.00 -7.85
CA LEU A 271 -20.41 -30.49 -9.21
C LEU A 271 -21.69 -31.11 -9.80
N ALA A 272 -22.56 -31.69 -8.97
CA ALA A 272 -23.87 -32.17 -9.40
C ALA A 272 -24.81 -31.07 -9.96
N LYS A 273 -24.50 -29.79 -9.72
CA LYS A 273 -25.20 -28.63 -10.30
C LYS A 273 -24.64 -28.22 -11.67
N SER A 274 -23.88 -29.11 -12.29
CA SER A 274 -23.30 -28.93 -13.61
C SER A 274 -24.36 -28.68 -14.69
N ARG A 275 -24.03 -27.85 -15.67
CA ARG A 275 -24.83 -27.55 -16.87
C ARG A 275 -24.86 -28.75 -17.82
N THR A 276 -23.77 -29.53 -17.89
CA THR A 276 -23.57 -30.59 -18.89
C THR A 276 -23.28 -31.97 -18.30
N GLY A 277 -23.40 -32.14 -16.98
CA GLY A 277 -22.88 -33.31 -16.27
C GLY A 277 -21.35 -33.42 -16.29
N LEU A 278 -20.63 -32.31 -16.48
CA LEU A 278 -19.18 -32.24 -16.74
C LEU A 278 -18.76 -32.89 -18.06
N ARG A 279 -19.69 -33.03 -19.02
CA ARG A 279 -19.37 -33.42 -20.40
C ARG A 279 -18.48 -32.37 -21.05
N ASP A 280 -18.90 -31.10 -21.00
CA ASP A 280 -18.15 -29.95 -21.51
C ASP A 280 -17.67 -29.11 -20.33
N LEU A 281 -16.37 -29.21 -20.01
CA LEU A 281 -15.77 -28.62 -18.82
C LEU A 281 -14.53 -27.81 -19.19
N HIS A 282 -14.45 -26.60 -18.68
CA HIS A 282 -13.23 -25.80 -18.68
C HIS A 282 -12.70 -25.65 -17.25
N ILE A 283 -11.41 -25.92 -17.03
CA ILE A 283 -10.75 -25.78 -15.73
C ILE A 283 -9.75 -24.63 -15.80
N THR A 284 -9.81 -23.69 -14.86
CA THR A 284 -8.83 -22.59 -14.81
C THR A 284 -8.14 -22.50 -13.46
N PHE A 285 -6.87 -22.09 -13.49
CA PHE A 285 -6.06 -21.84 -12.31
C PHE A 285 -5.58 -20.39 -12.30
N SER A 286 -5.78 -19.65 -11.20
CA SER A 286 -5.25 -18.29 -11.04
C SER A 286 -4.68 -18.06 -9.65
N HIS A 287 -4.08 -16.90 -9.40
CA HIS A 287 -3.45 -16.58 -8.12
C HIS A 287 -4.44 -16.14 -7.02
N ASP A 288 -5.72 -15.89 -7.33
CA ASP A 288 -6.71 -15.39 -6.37
C ASP A 288 -8.19 -15.61 -6.79
N ASP A 289 -9.13 -15.09 -6.00
CA ASP A 289 -10.56 -15.16 -6.33
C ASP A 289 -10.97 -14.00 -7.25
N TYR A 290 -11.08 -14.27 -8.56
CA TYR A 290 -11.50 -13.25 -9.53
C TYR A 290 -12.89 -12.66 -9.24
N SER A 291 -13.75 -13.34 -8.46
CA SER A 291 -15.10 -12.85 -8.13
C SER A 291 -15.10 -11.86 -6.97
N ALA A 292 -14.03 -11.83 -6.18
CA ALA A 292 -13.90 -10.99 -5.00
C ALA A 292 -12.88 -9.85 -5.17
N ASN A 293 -11.96 -9.99 -6.13
CA ASN A 293 -10.88 -9.03 -6.38
C ASN A 293 -11.04 -8.37 -7.75
N MET A 294 -10.54 -7.14 -7.87
CA MET A 294 -10.50 -6.40 -9.14
C MET A 294 -9.06 -6.20 -9.59
N GLY A 295 -8.80 -6.50 -10.86
CA GLY A 295 -7.48 -6.36 -11.49
C GLY A 295 -7.53 -6.83 -12.94
N GLY A 296 -6.45 -6.63 -13.69
CA GLY A 296 -6.42 -6.93 -15.13
C GLY A 296 -6.70 -8.40 -15.44
N VAL A 297 -6.04 -9.32 -14.73
CA VAL A 297 -6.22 -10.77 -14.89
C VAL A 297 -7.61 -11.20 -14.39
N GLN A 298 -8.09 -10.62 -13.29
CA GLN A 298 -9.42 -10.91 -12.76
C GLN A 298 -10.51 -10.51 -13.74
N LEU A 299 -10.39 -9.34 -14.40
CA LEU A 299 -11.30 -8.92 -15.48
C LEU A 299 -11.23 -9.87 -16.69
N CYS A 300 -10.06 -10.38 -17.04
CA CYS A 300 -9.93 -11.41 -18.07
C CYS A 300 -10.69 -12.70 -17.69
N LEU A 301 -10.50 -13.19 -16.47
CA LEU A 301 -11.17 -14.41 -15.97
C LEU A 301 -12.69 -14.25 -15.83
N GLN A 302 -13.17 -13.08 -15.42
CA GLN A 302 -14.60 -12.77 -15.39
C GLN A 302 -15.22 -12.84 -16.79
N ARG A 303 -14.56 -12.26 -17.80
CA ARG A 303 -15.00 -12.34 -19.20
C ARG A 303 -14.99 -13.76 -19.74
N GLU A 304 -13.96 -14.53 -19.38
CA GLU A 304 -13.85 -15.94 -19.71
C GLU A 304 -14.98 -16.77 -19.09
N ASP A 305 -15.31 -16.58 -17.80
CA ASP A 305 -16.45 -17.22 -17.13
C ASP A 305 -17.79 -16.86 -17.81
N ALA A 306 -18.00 -15.58 -18.10
CA ALA A 306 -19.20 -15.11 -18.79
C ALA A 306 -19.36 -15.76 -20.17
N ARG A 307 -18.27 -15.82 -20.95
CA ARG A 307 -18.29 -16.43 -22.29
C ARG A 307 -18.48 -17.95 -22.25
N LEU A 308 -17.90 -18.62 -21.26
CA LEU A 308 -18.14 -20.06 -21.04
C LEU A 308 -19.61 -20.34 -20.68
N ALA A 309 -20.23 -19.45 -19.89
CA ALA A 309 -21.65 -19.53 -19.57
C ALA A 309 -22.54 -19.37 -20.81
N GLU A 310 -22.22 -18.43 -21.71
CA GLU A 310 -22.92 -18.27 -23.00
C GLU A 310 -22.81 -19.51 -23.89
N LEU A 311 -21.67 -20.21 -23.85
CA LEU A 311 -21.45 -21.47 -24.57
C LEU A 311 -22.09 -22.68 -23.87
N GLY A 312 -22.73 -22.50 -22.72
CA GLY A 312 -23.33 -23.59 -21.93
C GLY A 312 -22.32 -24.55 -21.30
N ARG A 313 -21.03 -24.20 -21.26
CA ARG A 313 -19.97 -25.06 -20.71
C ARG A 313 -19.87 -24.92 -19.20
N ASP A 314 -19.49 -25.99 -18.52
CA ASP A 314 -19.13 -25.92 -17.10
C ASP A 314 -17.76 -25.28 -16.92
N HIS A 315 -17.60 -24.49 -15.85
CA HIS A 315 -16.36 -23.83 -15.49
C HIS A 315 -15.99 -24.16 -14.04
N LEU A 316 -14.84 -24.80 -13.85
CA LEU A 316 -14.23 -25.05 -12.54
C LEU A 316 -13.00 -24.15 -12.39
N HIS A 317 -13.12 -23.12 -11.56
CA HIS A 317 -12.01 -22.22 -11.26
C HIS A 317 -11.37 -22.56 -9.92
N LEU A 318 -10.04 -22.60 -9.89
CA LEU A 318 -9.22 -22.96 -8.75
C LEU A 318 -8.20 -21.87 -8.44
N TYR A 319 -8.12 -21.48 -7.18
CA TYR A 319 -7.18 -20.47 -6.70
C TYR A 319 -6.66 -20.81 -5.30
N PRO A 320 -5.48 -20.30 -4.88
CA PRO A 320 -4.99 -20.49 -3.51
C PRO A 320 -5.93 -19.81 -2.51
N ALA A 321 -6.45 -20.54 -1.52
CA ALA A 321 -7.36 -19.95 -0.53
C ALA A 321 -6.67 -18.98 0.45
N ALA A 322 -5.34 -18.96 0.47
CA ALA A 322 -4.51 -17.96 1.11
C ALA A 322 -3.54 -17.40 0.07
N VAL A 323 -3.14 -16.13 0.17
CA VAL A 323 -2.17 -15.53 -0.75
C VAL A 323 -0.78 -16.10 -0.49
N TRP A 324 -0.09 -16.51 -1.55
CA TRP A 324 1.29 -16.99 -1.50
C TRP A 324 2.19 -16.14 -2.39
N PRO A 325 3.41 -15.79 -1.92
CA PRO A 325 4.37 -15.05 -2.73
C PRO A 325 5.16 -15.95 -3.69
N VAL A 326 4.95 -17.28 -3.66
CA VAL A 326 5.69 -18.28 -4.44
C VAL A 326 4.81 -19.45 -4.88
N THR A 327 5.27 -20.26 -5.84
CA THR A 327 4.68 -21.60 -6.10
C THR A 327 4.82 -22.48 -4.86
N ARG A 328 3.82 -23.30 -4.53
CA ARG A 328 3.88 -24.22 -3.38
C ARG A 328 4.73 -25.45 -3.70
N ALA A 329 5.49 -25.90 -2.70
CA ALA A 329 6.16 -27.19 -2.74
C ALA A 329 5.20 -28.32 -2.33
N ALA A 330 5.52 -29.55 -2.70
CA ALA A 330 4.76 -30.73 -2.27
C ALA A 330 4.71 -30.82 -0.74
N GLY A 331 3.51 -31.05 -0.19
CA GLY A 331 3.28 -31.20 1.25
C GLY A 331 3.06 -29.88 2.01
N GLU A 332 3.27 -28.71 1.40
CA GLU A 332 2.92 -27.44 2.02
C GLU A 332 1.40 -27.23 2.08
N PRO A 333 0.87 -26.70 3.20
CA PRO A 333 -0.56 -26.46 3.36
C PRO A 333 -1.02 -25.45 2.32
N GLY A 334 -2.11 -25.74 1.62
CA GLY A 334 -2.72 -24.79 0.72
C GLY A 334 -4.03 -25.30 0.15
N PRO A 335 -5.11 -25.26 0.94
CA PRO A 335 -6.44 -25.47 0.40
C PRO A 335 -6.67 -24.54 -0.80
N LEU A 336 -7.32 -25.07 -1.82
CA LEU A 336 -7.75 -24.33 -3.00
C LEU A 336 -9.16 -23.81 -2.78
N GLY A 337 -9.36 -22.52 -3.01
CA GLY A 337 -10.68 -21.96 -3.23
C GLY A 337 -11.24 -22.48 -4.56
N VAL A 338 -12.53 -22.79 -4.55
CA VAL A 338 -13.25 -23.37 -5.69
C VAL A 338 -14.42 -22.47 -6.04
N LEU A 339 -14.43 -21.95 -7.27
CA LEU A 339 -15.64 -21.43 -7.91
C LEU A 339 -16.12 -22.45 -8.94
N PHE A 340 -17.43 -22.67 -8.99
CA PHE A 340 -18.04 -23.51 -10.01
C PHE A 340 -19.17 -22.73 -10.69
N ASN A 341 -19.05 -22.52 -12.00
CA ASN A 341 -19.99 -21.74 -12.81
C ASN A 341 -20.25 -20.35 -12.20
N GLY A 342 -19.18 -19.59 -11.93
CA GLY A 342 -19.20 -18.27 -11.30
C GLY A 342 -19.61 -18.24 -9.81
N ARG A 343 -19.91 -19.39 -9.18
CA ARG A 343 -20.38 -19.44 -7.79
C ARG A 343 -19.33 -20.01 -6.85
N ARG A 344 -19.06 -19.30 -5.75
CA ARG A 344 -18.18 -19.78 -4.69
C ARG A 344 -18.73 -21.04 -4.01
N VAL A 345 -17.99 -22.14 -4.09
CA VAL A 345 -18.35 -23.43 -3.48
C VAL A 345 -17.73 -23.56 -2.08
N GLY A 346 -16.47 -23.16 -1.94
CA GLY A 346 -15.72 -23.25 -0.69
C GLY A 346 -14.24 -23.53 -0.95
N MET A 347 -13.53 -23.90 0.10
CA MET A 347 -12.11 -24.28 0.04
C MET A 347 -11.94 -25.79 0.26
N PHE A 348 -11.04 -26.42 -0.47
CA PHE A 348 -10.85 -27.86 -0.49
C PHE A 348 -9.36 -28.20 -0.62
N CYS A 349 -8.90 -29.34 -0.10
CA CYS A 349 -7.56 -29.84 -0.42
C CYS A 349 -7.47 -30.19 -1.90
N GLY A 350 -6.30 -29.98 -2.54
CA GLY A 350 -6.07 -30.35 -3.94
C GLY A 350 -6.37 -31.83 -4.22
N THR A 351 -5.99 -32.72 -3.30
CA THR A 351 -6.30 -34.16 -3.36
C THR A 351 -7.80 -34.46 -3.34
N THR A 352 -8.60 -33.73 -2.55
CA THR A 352 -10.06 -33.82 -2.54
C THR A 352 -10.65 -33.35 -3.87
N VAL A 353 -10.12 -32.25 -4.44
CA VAL A 353 -10.55 -31.76 -5.75
C VAL A 353 -10.29 -32.83 -6.81
N ALA A 354 -9.05 -33.32 -6.93
CA ALA A 354 -8.67 -34.32 -7.92
C ALA A 354 -9.50 -35.61 -7.79
N ARG A 355 -9.63 -36.16 -6.58
CA ARG A 355 -10.42 -37.39 -6.35
C ARG A 355 -11.88 -37.22 -6.70
N THR A 356 -12.50 -36.12 -6.26
CA THR A 356 -13.93 -35.87 -6.47
C THR A 356 -14.23 -35.60 -7.95
N LEU A 357 -13.37 -34.81 -8.59
CA LEU A 357 -13.46 -34.53 -10.02
C LEU A 357 -13.30 -35.82 -10.84
N ARG A 358 -12.32 -36.68 -10.53
CA ARG A 358 -12.12 -37.97 -11.21
C ARG A 358 -13.37 -38.84 -11.16
N LYS A 359 -13.99 -38.96 -9.99
CA LYS A 359 -15.23 -39.74 -9.82
C LYS A 359 -16.39 -39.16 -10.63
N ALA A 360 -16.57 -37.84 -10.60
CA ALA A 360 -17.66 -37.17 -11.31
C ALA A 360 -17.46 -37.21 -12.83
N ALA A 361 -16.23 -36.94 -13.30
CA ALA A 361 -15.85 -36.91 -14.71
C ALA A 361 -15.88 -38.29 -15.36
N ALA A 362 -15.63 -39.37 -14.61
CA ALA A 362 -15.73 -40.75 -15.11
C ALA A 362 -17.18 -41.25 -15.23
N ALA A 363 -18.15 -40.59 -14.61
CA ALA A 363 -19.56 -40.96 -14.68
C ALA A 363 -20.26 -40.47 -15.96
N VAL A 364 -19.58 -39.63 -16.76
CA VAL A 364 -20.11 -39.00 -17.96
C VAL A 364 -19.08 -39.08 -19.08
N GLU A 365 -19.52 -39.47 -20.28
CA GLU A 365 -18.67 -39.45 -21.48
C GLU A 365 -18.12 -38.04 -21.73
N ALA A 366 -16.81 -37.94 -21.95
CA ALA A 366 -16.16 -36.65 -22.17
C ALA A 366 -16.61 -36.02 -23.49
N GLY A 367 -16.98 -34.73 -23.44
CA GLY A 367 -17.19 -33.87 -24.60
C GLY A 367 -16.00 -32.92 -24.78
N ALA A 368 -16.27 -31.63 -24.93
CA ALA A 368 -15.26 -30.59 -25.11
C ALA A 368 -14.67 -30.14 -23.76
N ARG A 369 -13.79 -30.98 -23.19
CA ARG A 369 -13.04 -30.64 -21.97
C ARG A 369 -11.74 -29.90 -22.31
N SER A 370 -11.35 -28.94 -21.48
CA SER A 370 -10.13 -28.13 -21.67
C SER A 370 -9.67 -27.51 -20.36
N PHE A 371 -8.44 -26.98 -20.31
CA PHE A 371 -7.96 -26.23 -19.14
C PHE A 371 -6.99 -25.11 -19.54
N ALA A 372 -6.89 -24.10 -18.67
CA ALA A 372 -5.91 -23.02 -18.76
C ALA A 372 -5.29 -22.68 -17.40
N VAL A 373 -3.98 -22.52 -17.36
CA VAL A 373 -3.24 -22.03 -16.21
C VAL A 373 -2.94 -20.55 -16.43
N HIS A 374 -3.62 -19.67 -15.68
CA HIS A 374 -3.38 -18.22 -15.72
C HIS A 374 -2.28 -17.77 -14.77
N SER A 375 -2.06 -18.53 -13.69
CA SER A 375 -0.93 -18.37 -12.80
C SER A 375 -0.73 -19.62 -11.96
N LEU A 376 0.52 -19.98 -11.69
CA LEU A 376 0.88 -21.04 -10.74
C LEU A 376 1.24 -20.48 -9.35
N LEU A 377 1.16 -19.16 -9.15
CA LEU A 377 1.47 -18.53 -7.87
C LEU A 377 0.54 -19.08 -6.78
N GLY A 378 1.11 -19.61 -5.69
CA GLY A 378 0.36 -20.29 -4.63
C GLY A 378 -0.21 -21.67 -4.97
N HIS A 379 0.04 -22.19 -6.17
CA HIS A 379 -0.30 -23.57 -6.53
C HIS A 379 0.91 -24.49 -6.41
N SER A 380 0.64 -25.75 -6.11
CA SER A 380 1.63 -26.82 -6.31
C SER A 380 1.51 -27.32 -7.74
N ALA A 381 2.63 -27.45 -8.44
CA ALA A 381 2.66 -28.00 -9.81
C ALA A 381 2.05 -29.41 -9.84
N ASP A 382 2.44 -30.27 -8.90
CA ASP A 382 1.99 -31.67 -8.86
C ASP A 382 0.49 -31.77 -8.58
N GLU A 383 -0.03 -30.97 -7.63
CA GLU A 383 -1.48 -30.93 -7.37
C GLU A 383 -2.28 -30.40 -8.57
N THR A 384 -1.72 -29.43 -9.29
CA THR A 384 -2.33 -28.86 -10.50
C THR A 384 -2.44 -29.94 -11.58
N VAL A 385 -1.36 -30.68 -11.84
CA VAL A 385 -1.36 -31.78 -12.82
C VAL A 385 -2.36 -32.86 -12.41
N ASP A 386 -2.36 -33.28 -11.14
CA ASP A 386 -3.25 -34.35 -10.67
C ASP A 386 -4.75 -34.00 -10.83
N ILE A 387 -5.10 -32.71 -10.68
CA ILE A 387 -6.45 -32.20 -10.90
C ILE A 387 -6.81 -32.20 -12.39
N VAL A 388 -5.89 -31.75 -13.25
CA VAL A 388 -6.09 -31.73 -14.71
C VAL A 388 -6.24 -33.17 -15.25
N GLU A 389 -5.35 -34.08 -14.86
CA GLU A 389 -5.41 -35.50 -15.22
C GLU A 389 -6.68 -36.17 -14.69
N ALA A 390 -7.20 -35.75 -13.53
CA ALA A 390 -8.47 -36.24 -13.00
C ALA A 390 -9.67 -35.91 -13.89
N ALA A 391 -9.61 -34.86 -14.71
CA ALA A 391 -10.61 -34.55 -15.72
C ALA A 391 -10.42 -35.32 -17.05
N GLY A 392 -9.34 -36.09 -17.17
CA GLY A 392 -8.93 -36.77 -18.41
C GLY A 392 -8.21 -35.85 -19.39
N LEU A 393 -7.55 -34.80 -18.90
CA LEU A 393 -6.86 -33.80 -19.72
C LEU A 393 -5.33 -33.97 -19.60
N GLN A 394 -4.63 -33.73 -20.71
CA GLN A 394 -3.16 -33.69 -20.78
C GLN A 394 -2.65 -32.48 -21.57
N ALA A 395 -3.42 -31.99 -22.54
CA ALA A 395 -3.11 -30.80 -23.32
C ALA A 395 -3.96 -29.60 -22.91
N GLY A 396 -3.36 -28.41 -22.85
CA GLY A 396 -4.04 -27.19 -22.43
C GLY A 396 -3.23 -25.93 -22.68
N TYR A 397 -3.59 -24.86 -21.97
CA TYR A 397 -3.03 -23.53 -22.19
C TYR A 397 -2.30 -23.01 -20.95
N PHE A 398 -1.17 -22.33 -21.15
CA PHE A 398 -0.45 -21.62 -20.10
C PHE A 398 -0.31 -20.15 -20.48
N TRP A 399 -0.89 -19.25 -19.69
CA TRP A 399 -0.88 -17.82 -20.00
C TRP A 399 0.28 -17.08 -19.35
N LEU A 400 0.93 -16.20 -20.11
CA LEU A 400 1.94 -15.26 -19.64
C LEU A 400 1.30 -13.93 -19.21
N HIS A 401 0.45 -13.96 -18.18
CA HIS A 401 -0.07 -12.74 -17.55
C HIS A 401 1.00 -12.02 -16.73
N ASP A 402 1.98 -12.77 -16.22
CA ASP A 402 3.14 -12.32 -15.46
C ASP A 402 4.35 -13.22 -15.77
N PHE A 403 5.46 -13.00 -15.07
CA PHE A 403 6.69 -13.81 -15.20
C PHE A 403 6.90 -14.75 -14.00
N ALA A 404 5.85 -15.17 -13.30
CA ALA A 404 5.94 -16.12 -12.19
C ALA A 404 6.54 -17.47 -12.61
N SER A 405 6.49 -17.81 -13.91
CA SER A 405 7.18 -18.98 -14.46
C SER A 405 8.71 -18.85 -14.42
N LEU A 406 9.25 -17.62 -14.42
CA LEU A 406 10.68 -17.35 -14.46
C LEU A 406 11.27 -17.04 -13.07
N CYS A 407 10.47 -16.47 -12.16
CA CYS A 407 10.93 -16.02 -10.85
C CYS A 407 9.77 -15.87 -9.84
N ALA A 408 10.09 -15.92 -8.55
CA ALA A 408 9.18 -15.55 -7.47
C ALA A 408 8.76 -14.07 -7.53
N GLY A 409 9.70 -13.19 -7.92
CA GLY A 409 9.38 -11.82 -8.30
C GLY A 409 8.72 -11.82 -9.67
N PHE A 410 7.41 -12.05 -9.73
CA PHE A 410 6.63 -12.23 -10.98
C PHE A 410 6.62 -11.00 -11.91
N HIS A 411 6.96 -9.83 -11.39
CA HIS A 411 7.19 -8.57 -12.12
C HIS A 411 8.66 -8.33 -12.52
N LEU A 412 9.57 -9.26 -12.19
CA LEU A 412 11.01 -9.22 -12.46
C LEU A 412 11.75 -7.98 -11.96
N LEU A 413 11.27 -7.37 -10.87
CA LEU A 413 11.99 -6.30 -10.20
C LEU A 413 13.04 -6.88 -9.24
N ARG A 414 14.29 -6.46 -9.38
CA ARG A 414 15.32 -6.68 -8.37
C ARG A 414 14.93 -5.89 -7.13
N ASN A 415 14.68 -6.58 -6.02
CA ASN A 415 14.29 -5.98 -4.74
C ASN A 415 13.12 -4.98 -4.88
N ASP A 416 12.17 -5.25 -5.77
CA ASP A 416 10.98 -4.44 -6.02
C ASP A 416 11.22 -3.02 -6.60
N VAL A 417 12.45 -2.68 -7.03
CA VAL A 417 12.79 -1.29 -7.42
C VAL A 417 13.20 -1.07 -8.88
N GLU A 418 13.71 -2.09 -9.56
CA GLU A 418 14.28 -1.94 -10.89
C GLU A 418 14.17 -3.25 -11.67
N ASP A 419 13.84 -3.17 -12.95
CA ASP A 419 13.80 -4.35 -13.80
C ASP A 419 15.16 -5.06 -13.84
N CYS A 420 15.15 -6.35 -13.51
CA CYS A 420 16.36 -7.14 -13.48
C CYS A 420 16.79 -7.67 -14.86
N GLY A 421 15.90 -7.69 -15.85
CA GLY A 421 16.16 -8.29 -17.16
C GLY A 421 16.23 -9.82 -17.15
N ALA A 422 15.73 -10.47 -16.09
CA ALA A 422 15.76 -11.93 -15.87
C ALA A 422 17.14 -12.57 -16.17
N PRO A 423 18.23 -12.15 -15.49
CA PRO A 423 19.57 -12.67 -15.77
C PRO A 423 19.63 -14.18 -15.50
N PRO A 424 20.70 -14.90 -15.86
CA PRO A 424 20.83 -16.31 -15.48
C PRO A 424 20.59 -16.55 -13.97
N PRO A 425 19.87 -17.61 -13.55
CA PRO A 425 19.51 -17.83 -12.15
C PRO A 425 20.70 -17.93 -11.19
N ASP A 426 21.85 -18.37 -11.68
CA ASP A 426 23.12 -18.48 -10.98
C ASP A 426 23.97 -17.20 -11.01
N SER A 427 23.47 -16.13 -11.64
CA SER A 427 24.16 -14.85 -11.70
C SER A 427 24.35 -14.21 -10.31
N PRO A 428 25.45 -13.47 -10.08
CA PRO A 428 25.63 -12.69 -8.85
C PRO A 428 24.48 -11.72 -8.56
N ALA A 429 23.86 -11.18 -9.62
CA ALA A 429 22.68 -10.33 -9.53
C ALA A 429 21.49 -11.04 -8.84
N CYS A 430 21.24 -12.31 -9.16
CA CYS A 430 20.26 -13.12 -8.45
C CYS A 430 20.72 -13.44 -7.03
N GLY A 431 22.03 -13.69 -6.82
CA GLY A 431 22.58 -13.98 -5.49
C GLY A 431 22.35 -12.91 -4.43
N ILE A 432 22.26 -11.63 -4.82
CA ILE A 432 21.97 -10.50 -3.92
C ILE A 432 20.49 -10.05 -3.93
N CYS A 433 19.67 -10.62 -4.80
CA CYS A 433 18.26 -10.27 -4.91
C CYS A 433 17.43 -11.03 -3.87
N ALA A 434 16.46 -10.36 -3.25
CA ALA A 434 15.53 -10.97 -2.28
C ALA A 434 14.77 -12.18 -2.84
N TYR A 435 14.57 -12.24 -4.17
CA TYR A 435 13.89 -13.33 -4.87
C TYR A 435 14.83 -14.44 -5.36
N GLY A 436 16.15 -14.20 -5.38
CA GLY A 436 17.14 -15.15 -5.89
C GLY A 436 17.02 -16.57 -5.29
N PRO A 437 17.01 -16.71 -3.95
CA PRO A 437 16.87 -18.01 -3.30
C PRO A 437 15.57 -18.77 -3.64
N TRP A 438 14.54 -18.07 -4.13
CA TRP A 438 13.23 -18.64 -4.46
C TRP A 438 13.04 -18.92 -5.95
N ARG A 439 13.94 -18.42 -6.80
CA ARG A 439 13.84 -18.57 -8.26
C ARG A 439 13.93 -20.02 -8.69
N ALA A 440 14.86 -20.80 -8.13
CA ALA A 440 15.01 -22.21 -8.46
C ALA A 440 13.70 -23.00 -8.23
N ARG A 441 13.03 -22.73 -7.11
CA ARG A 441 11.73 -23.35 -6.79
C ARG A 441 10.65 -23.06 -7.84
N HIS A 442 10.63 -21.85 -8.39
CA HIS A 442 9.69 -21.50 -9.46
C HIS A 442 10.03 -22.21 -10.77
N LEU A 443 11.30 -22.19 -11.17
CA LEU A 443 11.77 -22.86 -12.38
C LEU A 443 11.50 -24.37 -12.30
N ASP A 444 11.84 -25.02 -11.18
CA ASP A 444 11.60 -26.44 -10.98
C ASP A 444 10.11 -26.79 -11.03
N ALA A 445 9.25 -25.99 -10.38
CA ALA A 445 7.81 -26.22 -10.38
C ALA A 445 7.20 -26.10 -11.79
N HIS A 446 7.60 -25.07 -12.55
CA HIS A 446 7.11 -24.90 -13.91
C HIS A 446 7.69 -25.94 -14.86
N THR A 447 8.98 -26.29 -14.75
CA THR A 447 9.58 -27.38 -15.54
C THR A 447 8.79 -28.68 -15.35
N ARG A 448 8.48 -29.09 -14.11
CA ARG A 448 7.64 -30.27 -13.86
C ARG A 448 6.24 -30.17 -14.46
N LEU A 449 5.63 -28.98 -14.44
CA LEU A 449 4.32 -28.74 -15.05
C LEU A 449 4.37 -28.95 -16.57
N PHE A 450 5.34 -28.33 -17.25
CA PHE A 450 5.52 -28.40 -18.70
C PHE A 450 6.02 -29.78 -19.19
N GLU A 451 6.78 -30.52 -18.38
CA GLU A 451 7.20 -31.88 -18.71
C GLU A 451 6.05 -32.90 -18.62
N ARG A 452 5.03 -32.63 -17.78
CA ARG A 452 3.90 -33.53 -17.55
C ARG A 452 2.66 -33.21 -18.39
N LEU A 453 2.56 -31.99 -18.92
CA LEU A 453 1.39 -31.51 -19.67
C LEU A 453 1.82 -30.90 -21.00
N ASP A 454 1.08 -31.19 -22.07
CA ASP A 454 1.28 -30.60 -23.39
C ASP A 454 0.71 -29.17 -23.41
N LEU A 455 1.51 -28.20 -22.97
CA LEU A 455 1.06 -26.81 -22.79
C LEU A 455 1.37 -25.94 -24.01
N THR A 456 0.31 -25.34 -24.58
CA THR A 456 0.43 -24.22 -25.50
C THR A 456 0.56 -22.93 -24.71
N VAL A 457 1.67 -22.22 -24.89
CA VAL A 457 1.94 -20.95 -24.20
C VAL A 457 1.22 -19.82 -24.92
N ILE A 458 0.41 -19.06 -24.17
CA ILE A 458 -0.32 -17.92 -24.67
C ILE A 458 0.29 -16.65 -24.08
N SER A 459 0.77 -15.77 -24.95
CA SER A 459 1.30 -14.48 -24.55
C SER A 459 0.37 -13.36 -24.98
N PRO A 460 0.10 -12.35 -24.13
CA PRO A 460 -0.74 -11.23 -24.53
C PRO A 460 -0.01 -10.22 -25.44
N SER A 461 1.30 -10.37 -25.64
CA SER A 461 2.05 -9.58 -26.61
C SER A 461 3.29 -10.30 -27.14
N GLU A 462 3.74 -9.91 -28.34
CA GLU A 462 4.96 -10.46 -28.96
C GLU A 462 6.20 -10.17 -28.12
N THR A 463 6.32 -8.96 -27.58
CA THR A 463 7.49 -8.59 -26.75
C THR A 463 7.59 -9.44 -25.49
N THR A 464 6.47 -9.82 -24.88
CA THR A 464 6.45 -10.71 -23.71
C THR A 464 6.87 -12.12 -24.08
N LEU A 465 6.37 -12.65 -25.20
CA LEU A 465 6.71 -14.00 -25.67
C LEU A 465 8.20 -14.10 -26.01
N ALA A 466 8.71 -13.14 -26.77
CA ALA A 466 10.11 -13.08 -27.16
C ALA A 466 11.04 -13.00 -25.94
N PHE A 467 10.71 -12.15 -24.96
CA PHE A 467 11.48 -12.03 -23.72
C PHE A 467 11.45 -13.32 -22.89
N TRP A 468 10.27 -13.92 -22.71
CA TRP A 468 10.11 -15.16 -21.95
C TRP A 468 10.92 -16.30 -22.57
N ARG A 469 10.84 -16.48 -23.90
CA ARG A 469 11.60 -17.47 -24.67
C ARG A 469 13.11 -17.28 -24.54
N ALA A 470 13.57 -16.03 -24.53
CA ALA A 470 14.99 -15.72 -24.37
C ALA A 470 15.51 -15.96 -22.93
N SER A 471 14.61 -15.91 -21.93
CA SER A 471 14.97 -15.97 -20.51
C SER A 471 15.12 -17.39 -19.97
N TRP A 472 14.28 -18.32 -20.43
CA TRP A 472 14.33 -19.73 -20.03
C TRP A 472 13.66 -20.63 -21.07
N SER A 473 14.10 -21.89 -21.17
CA SER A 473 13.53 -22.87 -22.09
C SER A 473 12.64 -23.86 -21.33
N PHE A 474 11.36 -23.89 -21.67
CA PHE A 474 10.41 -24.92 -21.23
C PHE A 474 9.98 -25.76 -22.44
N PRO A 475 9.65 -27.06 -22.27
CA PRO A 475 9.09 -27.86 -23.36
C PRO A 475 7.65 -27.41 -23.64
N THR A 476 7.45 -26.62 -24.70
CA THR A 476 6.14 -26.11 -25.10
C THR A 476 5.53 -26.96 -26.23
N ALA A 477 4.21 -27.17 -26.20
CA ALA A 477 3.48 -27.83 -27.29
C ALA A 477 3.19 -26.86 -28.45
N GLY A 478 3.18 -25.56 -28.17
CA GLY A 478 2.97 -24.49 -29.13
C GLY A 478 3.02 -23.12 -28.45
N GLU A 479 3.06 -22.07 -29.24
CA GLU A 479 3.12 -20.69 -28.75
C GLU A 479 2.18 -19.80 -29.58
N VAL A 480 1.40 -18.94 -28.92
CA VAL A 480 0.44 -18.05 -29.58
C VAL A 480 0.47 -16.67 -28.93
N VAL A 481 0.49 -15.63 -29.75
CA VAL A 481 0.24 -14.25 -29.28
C VAL A 481 -1.25 -13.95 -29.39
N HIS A 482 -1.90 -13.74 -28.26
CA HIS A 482 -3.31 -13.43 -28.15
C HIS A 482 -3.55 -12.23 -27.20
N PRO A 483 -3.57 -10.99 -27.73
CA PRO A 483 -3.75 -9.79 -26.93
C PRO A 483 -5.10 -9.73 -26.23
N HIS A 484 -5.13 -9.21 -24.99
CA HIS A 484 -6.37 -9.08 -24.21
C HIS A 484 -7.36 -8.06 -24.77
N ALA A 485 -6.84 -7.03 -25.45
CA ALA A 485 -7.65 -6.02 -26.11
C ALA A 485 -6.96 -5.53 -27.38
N ARG A 486 -7.77 -4.98 -28.29
CA ARG A 486 -7.33 -4.33 -29.52
C ARG A 486 -8.06 -3.00 -29.69
N LEU A 487 -7.44 -2.10 -30.44
CA LEU A 487 -8.04 -0.81 -30.81
C LEU A 487 -8.87 -0.96 -32.08
N ALA A 488 -10.16 -0.64 -32.01
CA ALA A 488 -11.05 -0.55 -33.16
C ALA A 488 -11.37 0.92 -33.46
N PRO A 489 -11.09 1.45 -34.67
CA PRO A 489 -11.32 2.86 -34.97
C PRO A 489 -12.81 3.26 -34.82
N ARG A 490 -13.11 4.28 -34.01
CA ARG A 490 -14.46 4.82 -33.83
C ARG A 490 -14.72 6.07 -34.70
N GLY A 491 -13.75 6.96 -34.79
CA GLY A 491 -13.83 8.20 -35.58
C GLY A 491 -12.87 9.26 -35.07
N PRO A 492 -12.79 10.44 -35.70
CA PRO A 492 -11.96 11.53 -35.20
C PRO A 492 -12.53 12.10 -33.89
N ALA A 493 -11.65 12.47 -32.96
CA ALA A 493 -12.07 13.19 -31.77
C ALA A 493 -12.55 14.61 -32.12
N ALA A 494 -13.40 15.16 -31.25
CA ALA A 494 -13.80 16.55 -31.36
C ALA A 494 -12.55 17.47 -31.34
N PRO A 495 -12.54 18.56 -32.13
CA PRO A 495 -11.45 19.53 -32.09
C PRO A 495 -11.32 20.10 -30.67
N LYS A 496 -10.12 20.07 -30.07
CA LYS A 496 -9.87 20.76 -28.80
C LYS A 496 -9.98 22.28 -29.04
N VAL A 497 -11.00 22.93 -28.47
CA VAL A 497 -11.46 24.26 -28.90
C VAL A 497 -10.67 25.43 -28.28
N ARG A 498 -9.86 25.22 -27.23
CA ARG A 498 -9.32 26.33 -26.41
C ARG A 498 -7.86 26.15 -26.01
N PRO A 499 -7.07 27.24 -25.90
CA PRO A 499 -5.79 27.19 -25.21
C PRO A 499 -6.03 26.81 -23.75
N ARG A 500 -5.38 25.75 -23.30
CA ARG A 500 -5.43 25.22 -21.93
C ARG A 500 -4.07 24.59 -21.59
N PRO A 501 -3.73 24.41 -20.30
CA PRO A 501 -2.53 23.69 -19.90
C PRO A 501 -2.50 22.28 -20.49
N PHE A 502 -1.29 21.75 -20.65
CA PHE A 502 -1.04 20.35 -21.00
C PHE A 502 -1.47 19.46 -19.84
N ARG A 503 -2.46 18.60 -20.10
CA ARG A 503 -3.08 17.70 -19.12
C ARG A 503 -2.37 16.36 -19.13
N LEU A 504 -1.51 16.13 -18.13
CA LEU A 504 -0.86 14.84 -17.89
C LEU A 504 -1.64 14.04 -16.84
N ALA A 505 -2.07 12.84 -17.18
CA ALA A 505 -2.75 11.96 -16.25
C ALA A 505 -1.87 10.80 -15.77
N PHE A 506 -2.02 10.44 -14.51
CA PHE A 506 -1.73 9.10 -14.00
C PHE A 506 -3.05 8.32 -13.91
N ALA A 507 -3.09 7.13 -14.49
CA ALA A 507 -4.30 6.31 -14.54
C ALA A 507 -4.07 4.98 -13.82
N GLY A 508 -4.93 4.69 -12.84
CA GLY A 508 -4.91 3.48 -12.03
C GLY A 508 -4.50 3.71 -10.56
N VAL A 509 -4.07 2.63 -9.92
CA VAL A 509 -3.70 2.61 -8.50
C VAL A 509 -2.32 3.26 -8.32
N PRO A 510 -2.15 4.20 -7.37
CA PRO A 510 -0.88 4.87 -7.10
C PRO A 510 0.10 3.88 -6.43
N ALA A 511 0.83 3.12 -7.25
CA ALA A 511 1.81 2.13 -6.80
C ALA A 511 3.20 2.43 -7.37
N ALA A 512 4.24 2.15 -6.58
CA ALA A 512 5.62 2.47 -6.97
C ALA A 512 6.04 1.78 -8.27
N HIS A 513 5.76 0.49 -8.41
CA HIS A 513 6.07 -0.27 -9.63
C HIS A 513 5.28 0.19 -10.88
N LYS A 514 4.25 1.02 -10.71
CA LYS A 514 3.49 1.67 -11.79
C LYS A 514 3.97 3.10 -12.10
N GLY A 515 5.06 3.54 -11.46
CA GLY A 515 5.65 4.86 -11.71
C GLY A 515 5.01 6.01 -10.94
N TRP A 516 4.19 5.73 -9.91
CA TRP A 516 3.52 6.77 -9.14
C TRP A 516 4.48 7.80 -8.50
N PRO A 517 5.61 7.40 -7.87
CA PRO A 517 6.57 8.36 -7.33
C PRO A 517 7.09 9.34 -8.38
N ILE A 518 7.33 8.86 -9.60
CA ILE A 518 7.84 9.68 -10.71
C ILE A 518 6.78 10.68 -11.18
N PHE A 519 5.52 10.25 -11.28
CA PHE A 519 4.41 11.15 -11.58
C PHE A 519 4.22 12.21 -10.48
N ARG A 520 4.26 11.78 -9.21
CA ARG A 520 4.13 12.66 -8.04
C ARG A 520 5.23 13.72 -8.05
N ASP A 521 6.47 13.33 -8.29
CA ASP A 521 7.61 14.24 -8.27
C ASP A 521 7.50 15.26 -9.41
N LEU A 522 7.09 14.84 -10.62
CA LEU A 522 6.75 15.77 -11.71
C LEU A 522 5.63 16.76 -11.32
N ALA A 523 4.57 16.30 -10.67
CA ALA A 523 3.46 17.16 -10.26
C ALA A 523 3.91 18.19 -9.22
N LEU A 524 4.77 17.79 -8.28
CA LEU A 524 5.34 18.67 -7.27
C LEU A 524 6.33 19.68 -7.86
N ASP A 525 7.19 19.24 -8.79
CA ASP A 525 8.23 20.07 -9.41
C ASP A 525 7.64 21.13 -10.35
N HIS A 526 6.44 20.90 -10.85
CA HIS A 526 5.73 21.78 -11.78
C HIS A 526 4.41 22.31 -11.21
N ALA A 527 4.24 22.32 -9.90
CA ALA A 527 3.01 22.74 -9.23
C ALA A 527 2.60 24.20 -9.57
N ASP A 528 3.59 25.09 -9.67
CA ASP A 528 3.39 26.52 -9.97
C ASP A 528 3.59 26.86 -11.47
N ASP A 529 3.68 25.84 -12.33
CA ASP A 529 3.89 26.02 -13.77
C ASP A 529 2.56 25.93 -14.53
N ASP A 530 2.00 27.09 -14.87
CA ASP A 530 0.72 27.24 -15.60
C ASP A 530 0.67 26.52 -16.96
N ARG A 531 1.80 26.01 -17.47
CA ARG A 531 1.83 25.18 -18.67
C ARG A 531 1.20 23.80 -18.44
N TYR A 532 1.12 23.32 -17.20
CA TYR A 532 0.79 21.94 -16.88
C TYR A 532 -0.44 21.82 -15.97
N ALA A 533 -1.15 20.70 -16.12
CA ALA A 533 -2.19 20.28 -15.20
C ALA A 533 -2.06 18.77 -14.99
N PHE A 534 -1.99 18.35 -13.72
CA PHE A 534 -1.81 16.95 -13.35
C PHE A 534 -3.14 16.35 -12.89
N LEU A 535 -3.47 15.17 -13.42
CA LEU A 535 -4.70 14.46 -13.11
C LEU A 535 -4.39 13.06 -12.57
N HIS A 536 -5.15 12.61 -11.58
CA HIS A 536 -5.13 11.21 -11.14
C HIS A 536 -6.49 10.58 -11.40
N LEU A 537 -6.54 9.61 -12.31
CA LEU A 537 -7.73 8.85 -12.65
C LEU A 537 -7.65 7.49 -11.93
N GLY A 538 -8.47 7.25 -10.90
CA GLY A 538 -8.37 6.00 -10.16
C GLY A 538 -9.43 5.83 -9.08
N ALA A 539 -9.40 4.71 -8.36
CA ALA A 539 -10.41 4.42 -7.34
C ALA A 539 -10.12 5.04 -5.97
N ARG A 540 -8.88 5.50 -5.73
CA ARG A 540 -8.43 6.05 -4.45
C ARG A 540 -7.54 7.26 -4.69
N GLU A 541 -7.83 8.34 -3.99
CA GLU A 541 -7.04 9.57 -3.99
C GLU A 541 -5.75 9.41 -3.19
N ALA A 542 -4.68 10.05 -3.65
CA ALA A 542 -3.48 10.27 -2.86
C ALA A 542 -3.54 11.70 -2.28
N PRO A 543 -3.64 11.87 -0.95
CA PRO A 543 -3.83 13.17 -0.34
C PRO A 543 -2.57 14.06 -0.44
N GLY A 544 -2.76 15.37 -0.37
CA GLY A 544 -1.67 16.34 -0.19
C GLY A 544 -0.81 16.58 -1.44
N LEU A 545 -1.35 16.38 -2.65
CA LEU A 545 -0.64 16.61 -3.90
C LEU A 545 -1.34 17.68 -4.76
N PRO A 546 -0.60 18.44 -5.58
CA PRO A 546 -1.16 19.39 -6.55
C PRO A 546 -1.70 18.65 -7.79
N VAL A 547 -2.58 17.67 -7.56
CA VAL A 547 -3.11 16.77 -8.59
C VAL A 547 -4.64 16.75 -8.47
N SER A 548 -5.34 16.91 -9.59
CA SER A 548 -6.80 16.79 -9.61
C SER A 548 -7.20 15.32 -9.65
N PHE A 549 -7.82 14.84 -8.57
CA PHE A 549 -8.30 13.46 -8.49
C PHE A 549 -9.68 13.30 -9.16
N HIS A 550 -9.81 12.25 -9.96
CA HIS A 550 -11.05 11.86 -10.62
C HIS A 550 -11.33 10.37 -10.33
N PRO A 551 -12.45 10.06 -9.65
CA PRO A 551 -12.79 8.70 -9.30
C PRO A 551 -13.16 7.89 -10.55
N VAL A 552 -12.36 6.87 -10.85
CA VAL A 552 -12.56 5.96 -11.98
C VAL A 552 -12.30 4.52 -11.54
N SER A 553 -13.27 3.64 -11.80
CA SER A 553 -13.14 2.20 -11.56
C SER A 553 -13.67 1.42 -12.76
N VAL A 554 -12.77 0.69 -13.43
CA VAL A 554 -13.15 -0.25 -14.49
C VAL A 554 -13.80 -1.48 -13.84
N SER A 555 -14.92 -1.92 -14.39
CA SER A 555 -15.66 -3.08 -13.91
C SER A 555 -16.29 -3.83 -15.09
N GLU A 556 -16.89 -4.98 -14.83
CA GLU A 556 -17.69 -5.68 -15.84
C GLU A 556 -18.87 -4.81 -16.33
N ALA A 557 -19.51 -4.07 -15.43
CA ALA A 557 -20.66 -3.22 -15.76
C ALA A 557 -20.28 -1.98 -16.58
N ASN A 558 -19.08 -1.44 -16.37
CA ASN A 558 -18.51 -0.39 -17.22
C ASN A 558 -17.04 -0.71 -17.55
N PRO A 559 -16.79 -1.51 -18.62
CA PRO A 559 -15.45 -1.91 -19.00
C PRO A 559 -14.68 -0.80 -19.73
N ARG A 560 -15.32 0.34 -20.04
CA ARG A 560 -14.73 1.48 -20.75
C ARG A 560 -14.57 2.72 -19.87
N ALA A 561 -14.80 2.61 -18.56
CA ALA A 561 -14.79 3.73 -17.63
C ALA A 561 -13.51 4.60 -17.71
N MET A 562 -12.34 3.97 -17.85
CA MET A 562 -11.08 4.70 -17.98
C MET A 562 -10.96 5.42 -19.33
N GLN A 563 -11.32 4.75 -20.43
CA GLN A 563 -11.37 5.36 -21.76
C GLN A 563 -12.30 6.58 -21.76
N GLU A 564 -13.51 6.45 -21.20
CA GLU A 564 -14.52 7.50 -21.10
C GLU A 564 -14.00 8.70 -20.27
N ALA A 565 -13.30 8.44 -19.17
CA ALA A 565 -12.72 9.48 -18.34
C ALA A 565 -11.59 10.25 -19.06
N VAL A 566 -10.69 9.52 -19.74
CA VAL A 566 -9.61 10.11 -20.55
C VAL A 566 -10.18 11.04 -21.62
N GLU A 567 -11.24 10.62 -22.32
CA GLU A 567 -11.91 11.42 -23.35
C GLU A 567 -12.62 12.63 -22.74
N ALA A 568 -13.42 12.44 -21.69
CA ALA A 568 -14.20 13.50 -21.05
C ALA A 568 -13.34 14.61 -20.43
N LEU A 569 -12.18 14.24 -19.88
CA LEU A 569 -11.21 15.18 -19.30
C LEU A 569 -10.26 15.77 -20.33
N GLU A 570 -10.42 15.41 -21.61
CA GLU A 570 -9.55 15.80 -22.71
C GLU A 570 -8.07 15.59 -22.39
N VAL A 571 -7.70 14.47 -21.77
CA VAL A 571 -6.30 14.21 -21.37
C VAL A 571 -5.40 14.30 -22.60
N ASP A 572 -4.23 14.95 -22.45
CA ASP A 572 -3.28 15.08 -23.55
C ASP A 572 -2.32 13.90 -23.61
N ALA A 573 -1.84 13.47 -22.45
CA ALA A 573 -1.04 12.27 -22.32
C ALA A 573 -1.28 11.56 -20.98
N VAL A 574 -1.12 10.24 -20.99
CA VAL A 574 -1.05 9.42 -19.78
C VAL A 574 0.40 9.02 -19.56
N LEU A 575 0.92 9.25 -18.36
CA LEU A 575 2.25 8.77 -17.95
C LEU A 575 2.13 7.32 -17.49
N ILE A 576 2.82 6.42 -18.18
CA ILE A 576 2.92 5.00 -17.81
C ILE A 576 4.40 4.69 -17.64
N TRP A 577 4.96 5.07 -16.49
CA TRP A 577 6.36 4.83 -16.16
C TRP A 577 6.52 3.58 -15.30
N SER A 578 6.02 2.46 -15.81
CA SER A 578 6.10 1.17 -15.13
C SER A 578 7.56 0.77 -14.94
N LEU A 579 7.95 0.49 -13.69
CA LEU A 579 9.29 0.01 -13.35
C LEU A 579 9.48 -1.43 -13.80
N CYS A 580 8.38 -2.18 -13.92
CA CYS A 580 8.37 -3.54 -14.40
C CYS A 580 7.96 -3.61 -15.87
N ARG A 581 8.40 -4.69 -16.52
CA ARG A 581 7.94 -5.05 -17.87
C ARG A 581 6.47 -5.47 -17.80
N GLU A 582 5.58 -4.62 -18.29
CA GLU A 582 4.18 -4.99 -18.41
C GLU A 582 4.02 -6.04 -19.51
N THR A 583 3.35 -7.14 -19.20
CA THR A 583 3.05 -8.19 -20.18
C THR A 583 2.01 -7.71 -21.20
N PHE A 584 1.03 -6.95 -20.71
CA PHE A 584 0.04 -6.18 -21.44
C PHE A 584 -0.49 -5.05 -20.55
N SER A 585 -0.59 -3.82 -21.08
CA SER A 585 -1.07 -2.67 -20.32
C SER A 585 -2.44 -2.21 -20.81
N PHE A 586 -3.51 -2.51 -20.06
CA PHE A 586 -4.85 -1.99 -20.37
C PHE A 586 -4.87 -0.46 -20.39
N ILE A 587 -4.20 0.18 -19.43
CA ILE A 587 -4.13 1.64 -19.32
C ILE A 587 -3.55 2.28 -20.59
N ALA A 588 -2.51 1.68 -21.19
CA ALA A 588 -1.92 2.20 -22.43
C ALA A 588 -2.93 2.19 -23.58
N TYR A 589 -3.72 1.12 -23.69
CA TYR A 589 -4.75 0.99 -24.72
C TYR A 589 -5.96 1.88 -24.44
N GLU A 590 -6.40 1.99 -23.18
CA GLU A 590 -7.47 2.89 -22.74
C GLU A 590 -7.12 4.36 -22.97
N ALA A 591 -5.88 4.75 -22.67
CA ALA A 591 -5.35 6.09 -22.92
C ALA A 591 -5.48 6.47 -24.41
N VAL A 592 -4.99 5.59 -25.28
CA VAL A 592 -5.05 5.80 -26.74
C VAL A 592 -6.48 5.77 -27.25
N ALA A 593 -7.33 4.88 -26.73
CA ALA A 593 -8.73 4.82 -27.11
C ALA A 593 -9.49 6.11 -26.77
N GLY A 594 -9.18 6.73 -25.63
CA GLY A 594 -9.68 8.05 -25.22
C GLY A 594 -9.02 9.24 -25.92
N GLY A 595 -8.06 8.99 -26.83
CA GLY A 595 -7.40 10.02 -27.63
C GLY A 595 -6.18 10.69 -26.98
N ALA A 596 -5.68 10.16 -25.86
CA ALA A 596 -4.46 10.63 -25.22
C ALA A 596 -3.21 9.95 -25.80
N ALA A 597 -2.08 10.65 -25.77
CA ALA A 597 -0.78 10.04 -26.03
C ALA A 597 -0.32 9.22 -24.81
N VAL A 598 0.60 8.29 -25.02
CA VAL A 598 1.28 7.57 -23.92
C VAL A 598 2.72 8.04 -23.80
N ILE A 599 3.15 8.41 -22.59
CA ILE A 599 4.55 8.72 -22.27
C ILE A 599 5.06 7.59 -21.38
N THR A 600 6.20 7.00 -21.74
CA THR A 600 6.76 5.85 -21.01
C THR A 600 8.29 5.81 -21.08
N GLY A 601 8.89 5.00 -20.21
CA GLY A 601 10.31 4.64 -20.24
C GLY A 601 10.57 3.38 -21.08
N PRO A 602 11.84 3.04 -21.33
CA PRO A 602 12.21 1.96 -22.25
C PRO A 602 11.93 0.55 -21.67
N ASP A 603 11.92 0.41 -20.33
CA ASP A 603 11.79 -0.89 -19.66
C ASP A 603 10.33 -1.29 -19.35
N SER A 604 9.36 -0.53 -19.82
CA SER A 604 7.93 -0.75 -19.56
C SER A 604 7.32 -1.95 -20.32
N GLY A 605 8.13 -2.69 -21.09
CA GLY A 605 7.72 -3.91 -21.79
C GLY A 605 6.70 -3.64 -22.90
N ASN A 606 5.48 -4.21 -22.77
CA ASN A 606 4.42 -4.04 -23.74
C ASN A 606 4.07 -2.57 -24.02
N VAL A 607 4.21 -1.68 -23.04
CA VAL A 607 3.88 -0.25 -23.21
C VAL A 607 4.83 0.39 -24.20
N ALA A 608 6.15 0.26 -24.01
CA ALA A 608 7.16 0.77 -24.94
C ALA A 608 6.95 0.19 -26.35
N ALA A 609 6.81 -1.13 -26.47
CA ALA A 609 6.60 -1.80 -27.76
C ALA A 609 5.31 -1.32 -28.46
N PHE A 610 4.23 -1.12 -27.71
CA PHE A 610 2.96 -0.59 -28.24
C PHE A 610 3.11 0.86 -28.71
N VAL A 611 3.80 1.71 -27.94
CA VAL A 611 4.04 3.11 -28.30
C VAL A 611 4.89 3.23 -29.55
N GLU A 612 5.99 2.48 -29.64
CA GLU A 612 6.88 2.48 -30.80
C GLU A 612 6.21 1.91 -32.05
N GLY A 613 5.51 0.78 -31.90
CA GLY A 613 4.87 0.10 -33.02
C GLY A 613 3.64 0.83 -33.58
N SER A 614 2.94 1.61 -32.74
CA SER A 614 1.71 2.30 -33.15
C SER A 614 1.87 3.80 -33.36
N GLY A 615 2.95 4.41 -32.86
CA GLY A 615 3.21 5.85 -32.90
C GLY A 615 2.29 6.68 -32.00
N HIS A 616 1.53 6.07 -31.08
CA HIS A 616 0.56 6.76 -30.19
C HIS A 616 1.19 7.39 -28.94
N GLY A 617 2.48 7.66 -28.96
CA GLY A 617 3.16 8.18 -27.77
C GLY A 617 4.63 8.47 -27.98
N ARG A 618 5.36 8.50 -26.86
CA ARG A 618 6.81 8.66 -26.83
C ARG A 618 7.42 7.76 -25.77
N VAL A 619 8.43 7.00 -26.19
CA VAL A 619 9.38 6.37 -25.28
C VAL A 619 10.52 7.35 -25.06
N LEU A 620 10.76 7.73 -23.81
CA LEU A 620 11.90 8.55 -23.41
C LEU A 620 13.01 7.65 -22.88
N ALA A 621 14.27 8.10 -22.97
CA ALA A 621 15.42 7.27 -22.63
C ALA A 621 15.47 6.89 -21.15
N ASP A 622 15.16 7.83 -20.26
CA ASP A 622 15.26 7.69 -18.82
C ASP A 622 14.47 8.80 -18.09
N GLU A 623 14.49 8.76 -16.75
CA GLU A 623 13.83 9.75 -15.88
C GLU A 623 14.42 11.16 -16.07
N ALA A 624 15.70 11.30 -16.40
CA ALA A 624 16.34 12.58 -16.64
C ALA A 624 15.85 13.23 -17.96
N ALA A 625 15.68 12.43 -19.01
CA ALA A 625 15.09 12.86 -20.27
C ALA A 625 13.61 13.27 -20.10
N LEU A 626 12.86 12.56 -19.24
CA LEU A 626 11.51 12.94 -18.84
C LEU A 626 11.49 14.30 -18.14
N ALA A 627 12.30 14.47 -17.09
CA ALA A 627 12.40 15.74 -16.37
C ALA A 627 12.80 16.90 -17.32
N ALA A 628 13.82 16.69 -18.16
CA ALA A 628 14.28 17.70 -19.12
C ALA A 628 13.19 18.13 -20.10
N ALA A 629 12.33 17.22 -20.55
CA ALA A 629 11.22 17.53 -21.46
C ALA A 629 10.12 18.37 -20.81
N PHE A 630 9.87 18.20 -19.50
CA PHE A 630 8.95 19.06 -18.74
C PHE A 630 9.57 20.43 -18.43
N VAL A 631 10.85 20.49 -18.06
CA VAL A 631 11.55 21.76 -17.85
C VAL A 631 11.52 22.60 -19.14
N SER A 632 11.91 22.02 -20.28
CA SER A 632 11.97 22.73 -21.57
C SER A 632 10.60 23.10 -22.14
N GLY A 633 9.52 22.41 -21.74
CA GLY A 633 8.20 22.55 -22.36
C GLY A 633 8.02 21.72 -23.64
N GLU A 634 9.04 20.98 -24.06
CA GLU A 634 8.97 20.12 -25.24
C GLU A 634 7.98 18.98 -25.08
N ILE A 635 7.69 18.54 -23.84
CA ILE A 635 6.70 17.49 -23.59
C ILE A 635 5.31 17.87 -24.14
N ALA A 636 4.95 19.15 -24.10
CA ALA A 636 3.69 19.65 -24.64
C ALA A 636 3.62 19.57 -26.17
N ALA A 637 4.75 19.42 -26.88
CA ALA A 637 4.77 19.22 -28.32
C ALA A 637 4.21 17.84 -28.72
N LEU A 638 4.33 16.82 -27.84
CA LEU A 638 3.69 15.52 -28.03
C LEU A 638 2.16 15.62 -28.08
N ALA A 639 1.57 16.55 -27.33
CA ALA A 639 0.13 16.87 -27.40
C ALA A 639 -0.26 17.50 -28.74
N ARG A 640 0.62 18.36 -29.28
CA ARG A 640 0.33 19.20 -30.45
C ARG A 640 0.31 18.40 -31.75
N SER A 641 1.07 17.30 -31.85
CA SER A 641 1.03 16.38 -33.00
C SER A 641 -0.28 15.57 -33.06
N ARG A 642 -1.06 15.56 -31.97
CA ARG A 642 -2.33 14.84 -31.83
C ARG A 642 -3.55 15.78 -31.70
N ARG A 643 -3.52 16.98 -32.28
CA ARG A 643 -4.64 17.98 -32.23
C ARG A 643 -5.99 17.50 -32.79
N LYS A 644 -6.01 16.41 -33.57
CA LYS A 644 -7.21 15.71 -34.06
C LYS A 644 -6.99 14.20 -33.93
N PRO A 645 -6.95 13.66 -32.71
CA PRO A 645 -6.65 12.25 -32.51
C PRO A 645 -7.79 11.40 -33.08
N GLN A 646 -7.44 10.25 -33.65
CA GLN A 646 -8.41 9.19 -33.91
C GLN A 646 -8.82 8.61 -32.55
N LEU A 647 -10.13 8.51 -32.30
CA LEU A 647 -10.69 7.78 -31.17
C LEU A 647 -10.87 6.32 -31.57
N TYR A 648 -10.73 5.45 -30.57
CA TYR A 648 -10.92 4.02 -30.73
C TYR A 648 -11.90 3.52 -29.68
N ASP A 649 -12.43 2.34 -29.94
CA ASP A 649 -13.07 1.50 -28.96
C ASP A 649 -12.14 0.34 -28.62
N LEU A 650 -12.16 -0.09 -27.35
CA LEU A 650 -11.52 -1.33 -26.97
C LEU A 650 -12.41 -2.52 -27.29
N GLU A 651 -11.87 -3.39 -28.14
CA GLU A 651 -12.38 -4.73 -28.40
C GLU A 651 -11.60 -5.73 -27.55
N PHE A 652 -12.25 -6.26 -26.53
CA PHE A 652 -11.66 -7.27 -25.63
C PHE A 652 -11.71 -8.66 -26.26
N SER A 653 -10.66 -9.45 -26.07
CA SER A 653 -10.65 -10.87 -26.45
C SER A 653 -11.53 -11.72 -25.53
N GLY A 654 -11.98 -12.88 -26.02
CA GLY A 654 -12.54 -13.94 -25.20
C GLY A 654 -11.49 -14.75 -24.41
N VAL A 655 -10.25 -14.28 -24.33
CA VAL A 655 -9.13 -14.92 -23.61
C VAL A 655 -8.95 -16.35 -24.12
N THR A 656 -8.99 -17.38 -23.27
CA THR A 656 -8.79 -18.76 -23.74
C THR A 656 -9.96 -19.21 -24.63
N VAL A 657 -11.16 -18.66 -24.43
CA VAL A 657 -12.37 -19.13 -25.14
C VAL A 657 -12.26 -18.90 -26.66
N ASP A 658 -11.59 -17.84 -27.09
CA ASP A 658 -11.29 -17.58 -28.51
C ASP A 658 -10.42 -18.66 -29.13
N LEU A 659 -9.60 -19.34 -28.33
CA LEU A 659 -8.71 -20.43 -28.75
C LEU A 659 -9.45 -21.77 -28.75
N LEU A 660 -10.36 -21.99 -27.80
CA LEU A 660 -11.20 -23.18 -27.74
C LEU A 660 -12.07 -23.34 -29.00
N ALA A 661 -12.53 -22.24 -29.59
CA ALA A 661 -13.32 -22.25 -30.81
C ALA A 661 -12.50 -22.64 -32.06
N ARG A 662 -11.19 -22.31 -32.09
CA ARG A 662 -10.30 -22.58 -33.23
C ARG A 662 -9.82 -24.04 -33.25
N GLY A 663 -9.69 -24.68 -32.08
CA GLY A 663 -9.32 -26.09 -31.97
C GLY A 663 -10.41 -27.09 -32.37
N ALA A 664 -11.67 -26.65 -32.54
CA ALA A 664 -12.78 -27.51 -32.99
C ALA A 664 -12.85 -27.69 -34.52
N SER A 665 -11.91 -27.11 -35.27
CA SER A 665 -11.86 -27.15 -36.75
C SER A 665 -10.53 -27.70 -37.29
N ALA A 666 -9.76 -28.42 -36.47
CA ALA A 666 -8.54 -29.12 -36.88
C ALA A 666 -8.75 -30.64 -36.96
#